data_AF-A0A7D4CE42-F1
#
_entry.id   AF-A0A7D4CE42-F1
#
_cell.length_a   1.000
_cell.length_b   1.000
_cell.length_c   1.000
_cell.angle_alpha   90.00
_cell.angle_beta   90.00
_cell.angle_gamma   90.00
#
_symmetry.space_group_name_H-M   'P 1'
#
loop_
_entity.id
_entity.type
_entity.pdbx_description
1 polymer ?
#
loop_
_entity_poly.entity_id
_entity_poly.type
_entity_poly.pdbx_seq_one_letter_code
_entity_poly.pdbx_strand_id
1 'polypeptide(L)'
;MFETAASTQTYLTGLGLTSGGVDLFYLVTSDGILAKAGPTGDPVFVVILESDGDWEFQLLGPLDHSDPATEDDITIEFGSLVVATDADGDSVTATGSLAVTVDDDSPVAVAPVAVEVINGASDPTSPIALDIDGTLANNYGGDGAGTVRFLPTLDGMNSGLFSSFQAITYVLDDDQTLRGVAGGETIFTVTLDPATGTYVVDMDGSIDSTQNIEFNPLVSQFVGGNGSWTGFVPIGDSVTSPIDDNSLDLLLTPEINGANGGTINSTANIGGVSQGASVGSGETFRVDFVIDLSGDPADSTQNDYAALANRDHMFDGHYTVNGAQALFKSTTGSTVRFTAFDDPDGNTVVGDGMIDTITGVAITWRGTEWVGGGGETLIIPTSTRTEYTINGHSFWVTLEPSGSVLIEGLEGDPGSSLVGTQVAIFTADGFNSIEYTWVDPRPGDNLNQDTFQIGGFGATTLTTDPVEFSLPVQVVDGDGDISDTGNITITAVTPSEMMATAASEDLSLASFSATFDSSTLQGTELFNTSPSRQTDVRSMGLMSMTAAASGLSYQSMPAPDQTWQFANTDAAGTQFHSWANSGAFSGVVQGANHVNFAQIDGSDTLGSFGGIEAGPRMAMNFDSPLQQGLAQIEDVDRGFAGMEQAHGFEALSDLGLAQALPMADAMAGMEQLLLLANGGVGNGQVNQEVAAEALAQLAQDVGIDNLIDHFASAAGEAPALGAMHSAGVEQLSAFLDLQVGPQHAGGLAVDILHDAAAMADAVSHA
;
A
#
# COMPACT_ATOMS: atom_id res chain seq x y z
N MET A 1 -1.42 -46.63 -47.96
CA MET A 1 -1.83 -45.57 -48.91
C MET A 1 -3.11 -44.93 -48.40
N PHE A 2 -3.38 -43.70 -48.78
CA PHE A 2 -4.69 -43.11 -48.56
C PHE A 2 -5.76 -43.83 -49.41
N GLU A 3 -7.03 -43.70 -49.04
CA GLU A 3 -8.18 -44.18 -49.80
C GLU A 3 -8.25 -43.47 -51.18
N THR A 4 -9.39 -43.51 -51.86
CA THR A 4 -9.50 -42.83 -53.15
C THR A 4 -9.32 -41.32 -52.97
N ALA A 5 -8.58 -40.68 -53.88
CA ALA A 5 -8.36 -39.23 -53.82
C ALA A 5 -9.66 -38.42 -53.71
N ALA A 6 -10.76 -38.91 -54.31
CA ALA A 6 -12.07 -38.27 -54.25
C ALA A 6 -12.76 -38.36 -52.87
N SER A 7 -12.66 -39.50 -52.18
CA SER A 7 -13.24 -39.66 -50.83
C SER A 7 -12.45 -38.87 -49.80
N THR A 8 -11.11 -38.94 -49.85
CA THR A 8 -10.22 -38.14 -49.01
C THR A 8 -10.45 -36.64 -49.18
N GLN A 9 -10.55 -36.17 -50.43
CA GLN A 9 -10.82 -34.75 -50.69
C GLN A 9 -12.19 -34.31 -50.17
N THR A 10 -13.21 -35.17 -50.28
CA THR A 10 -14.56 -34.89 -49.75
C THR A 10 -14.55 -34.78 -48.22
N TYR A 11 -13.86 -35.71 -47.54
CA TYR A 11 -13.71 -35.69 -46.08
C TYR A 11 -13.02 -34.40 -45.61
N LEU A 12 -11.84 -34.09 -46.16
CA LEU A 12 -11.05 -32.93 -45.74
C LEU A 12 -11.75 -31.59 -46.04
N THR A 13 -12.43 -31.48 -47.19
CA THR A 13 -13.25 -30.28 -47.49
C THR A 13 -14.43 -30.16 -46.53
N GLY A 14 -14.98 -31.30 -46.07
CA GLY A 14 -16.06 -31.34 -45.10
C GLY A 14 -15.67 -30.89 -43.70
N LEU A 15 -14.38 -30.85 -43.36
CA LEU A 15 -13.88 -30.31 -42.09
C LEU A 15 -13.99 -28.78 -42.02
N GLY A 16 -14.11 -28.09 -43.16
CA GLY A 16 -14.30 -26.64 -43.20
C GLY A 16 -13.11 -25.82 -42.70
N LEU A 17 -11.90 -26.39 -42.67
CA LEU A 17 -10.69 -25.71 -42.21
C LEU A 17 -10.33 -24.51 -43.12
N THR A 18 -9.85 -23.44 -42.51
CA THR A 18 -9.38 -22.22 -43.17
C THR A 18 -7.98 -21.85 -42.71
N SER A 19 -7.33 -20.96 -43.46
CA SER A 19 -6.05 -20.33 -43.10
C SER A 19 -6.05 -18.89 -43.62
N GLY A 20 -5.83 -17.93 -42.72
CA GLY A 20 -5.96 -16.49 -43.02
C GLY A 20 -7.36 -16.11 -43.51
N GLY A 21 -8.39 -16.79 -43.02
CA GLY A 21 -9.79 -16.63 -43.43
C GLY A 21 -10.14 -17.22 -44.80
N VAL A 22 -9.24 -18.01 -45.41
CA VAL A 22 -9.44 -18.64 -46.73
C VAL A 22 -9.59 -20.16 -46.60
N ASP A 23 -10.64 -20.72 -47.19
CA ASP A 23 -10.87 -22.18 -47.26
C ASP A 23 -9.65 -22.95 -47.79
N LEU A 24 -9.31 -24.06 -47.13
CA LEU A 24 -8.25 -24.94 -47.60
C LEU A 24 -8.63 -25.67 -48.89
N PHE A 25 -7.66 -25.74 -49.81
CA PHE A 25 -7.69 -26.52 -51.02
C PHE A 25 -6.73 -27.71 -50.92
N TYR A 26 -7.24 -28.92 -51.13
CA TYR A 26 -6.49 -30.16 -50.94
C TYR A 26 -6.09 -30.80 -52.27
N LEU A 27 -4.79 -31.10 -52.42
CA LEU A 27 -4.23 -31.94 -53.47
C LEU A 27 -3.89 -33.31 -52.88
N VAL A 28 -4.64 -34.34 -53.27
CA VAL A 28 -4.52 -35.70 -52.72
C VAL A 28 -3.90 -36.65 -53.74
N THR A 29 -2.91 -37.42 -53.29
CA THR A 29 -2.29 -38.54 -54.01
C THR A 29 -2.42 -39.82 -53.18
N SER A 30 -1.97 -40.97 -53.70
CA SER A 30 -2.00 -42.24 -52.94
C SER A 30 -1.14 -42.20 -51.68
N ASP A 31 -0.10 -41.36 -51.67
CA ASP A 31 0.96 -41.41 -50.68
C ASP A 31 1.13 -40.06 -49.95
N GLY A 32 0.29 -39.06 -50.28
CA GLY A 32 0.42 -37.74 -49.67
C GLY A 32 -0.76 -36.79 -49.91
N ILE A 33 -0.89 -35.83 -49.00
CA ILE A 33 -1.90 -34.77 -48.97
C ILE A 33 -1.15 -33.44 -48.85
N LEU A 34 -1.42 -32.50 -49.76
CA LEU A 34 -0.96 -31.11 -49.66
C LEU A 34 -2.18 -30.20 -49.51
N ALA A 35 -2.26 -29.49 -48.38
CA ALA A 35 -3.26 -28.46 -48.13
C ALA A 35 -2.69 -27.06 -48.44
N LYS A 36 -3.51 -26.20 -49.05
CA LYS A 36 -3.13 -24.83 -49.43
C LYS A 36 -4.25 -23.85 -49.09
N ALA A 37 -3.94 -22.60 -48.74
CA ALA A 37 -4.94 -21.55 -48.57
C ALA A 37 -5.56 -21.17 -49.94
N GLY A 38 -6.67 -21.80 -50.30
CA GLY A 38 -7.23 -21.75 -51.65
C GLY A 38 -6.36 -22.38 -52.75
N PRO A 39 -6.84 -22.44 -54.00
CA PRO A 39 -6.17 -23.18 -55.08
C PRO A 39 -4.77 -22.64 -55.45
N THR A 40 -4.57 -21.33 -55.28
CA THR A 40 -3.33 -20.63 -55.67
C THR A 40 -2.53 -20.07 -54.51
N GLY A 41 -3.01 -20.16 -53.26
CA GLY A 41 -2.28 -19.63 -52.10
C GLY A 41 -1.15 -20.52 -51.62
N ASP A 42 -0.61 -20.19 -50.46
CA ASP A 42 0.57 -20.85 -49.89
C ASP A 42 0.23 -22.21 -49.26
N PRO A 43 1.19 -23.14 -49.19
CA PRO A 43 1.04 -24.40 -48.45
C PRO A 43 0.74 -24.15 -46.97
N VAL A 44 -0.21 -24.90 -46.41
CA VAL A 44 -0.60 -24.81 -44.99
C VAL A 44 -0.13 -26.05 -44.23
N PHE A 45 -0.36 -27.24 -44.76
CA PHE A 45 0.25 -28.46 -44.22
C PHE A 45 0.47 -29.53 -45.28
N VAL A 46 1.39 -30.45 -44.99
CA VAL A 46 1.66 -31.66 -45.77
C VAL A 46 1.55 -32.88 -44.89
N VAL A 47 0.92 -33.93 -45.44
CA VAL A 47 0.94 -35.28 -44.87
C VAL A 47 1.55 -36.23 -45.89
N ILE A 48 2.51 -37.04 -45.46
CA ILE A 48 3.12 -38.10 -46.28
C ILE A 48 2.88 -39.42 -45.56
N LEU A 49 2.45 -40.44 -46.31
CA LEU A 49 2.29 -41.80 -45.82
C LEU A 49 3.20 -42.72 -46.63
N GLU A 50 4.20 -43.25 -45.96
CA GLU A 50 5.20 -44.14 -46.56
C GLU A 50 4.68 -45.58 -46.70
N SER A 51 5.31 -46.33 -47.59
CA SER A 51 4.88 -47.69 -47.94
C SER A 51 5.07 -48.73 -46.83
N ASP A 52 5.92 -48.45 -45.85
CA ASP A 52 6.16 -49.25 -44.64
C ASP A 52 5.20 -48.90 -43.49
N GLY A 53 4.36 -47.88 -43.66
CA GLY A 53 3.38 -47.42 -42.69
C GLY A 53 3.84 -46.25 -41.83
N ASP A 54 5.08 -45.79 -41.99
CA ASP A 54 5.54 -44.54 -41.38
C ASP A 54 4.82 -43.34 -42.02
N TRP A 55 4.65 -42.26 -41.28
CA TRP A 55 4.00 -41.06 -41.76
C TRP A 55 4.68 -39.81 -41.22
N GLU A 56 4.57 -38.72 -41.98
CA GLU A 56 5.09 -37.40 -41.63
C GLU A 56 3.96 -36.38 -41.76
N PHE A 57 3.85 -35.49 -40.77
CA PHE A 57 3.02 -34.29 -40.85
C PHE A 57 3.91 -33.07 -40.67
N GLN A 58 3.71 -32.08 -41.53
CA GLN A 58 4.41 -30.80 -41.43
C GLN A 58 3.38 -29.67 -41.53
N LEU A 59 3.27 -28.88 -40.45
CA LEU A 59 2.58 -27.59 -40.47
C LEU A 59 3.51 -26.55 -41.10
N LEU A 60 3.04 -25.90 -42.17
CA LEU A 60 3.78 -24.95 -43.00
C LEU A 60 3.22 -23.54 -42.92
N GLY A 61 1.97 -23.40 -42.49
CA GLY A 61 1.28 -22.13 -42.21
C GLY A 61 0.14 -22.36 -41.20
N PRO A 62 -0.44 -21.29 -40.64
CA PRO A 62 -1.42 -21.38 -39.56
C PRO A 62 -2.76 -21.97 -40.04
N LEU A 63 -3.48 -22.63 -39.13
CA LEU A 63 -4.89 -22.97 -39.30
C LEU A 63 -5.71 -21.98 -38.46
N ASP A 64 -6.82 -21.49 -38.99
CA ASP A 64 -7.67 -20.58 -38.20
C ASP A 64 -8.54 -21.39 -37.23
N HIS A 65 -8.47 -21.06 -35.95
CA HIS A 65 -9.34 -21.61 -34.90
C HIS A 65 -10.70 -20.91 -34.83
N SER A 66 -11.62 -21.51 -34.07
CA SER A 66 -13.01 -21.03 -33.98
C SER A 66 -13.14 -19.69 -33.27
N ASP A 67 -12.31 -19.44 -32.26
CA ASP A 67 -12.28 -18.22 -31.48
C ASP A 67 -10.82 -17.80 -31.29
N PRO A 68 -10.34 -16.74 -31.99
CA PRO A 68 -8.95 -16.26 -31.94
C PRO A 68 -8.70 -15.45 -30.66
N ALA A 69 -9.14 -15.95 -29.52
CA ALA A 69 -8.97 -15.34 -28.22
C ALA A 69 -8.97 -16.40 -27.10
N THR A 70 -9.02 -17.68 -27.44
CA THR A 70 -9.10 -18.78 -26.50
C THR A 70 -8.30 -19.96 -27.01
N GLU A 71 -7.50 -20.56 -26.14
CA GLU A 71 -6.87 -21.86 -26.39
C GLU A 71 -7.92 -22.87 -26.84
N ASP A 72 -7.81 -23.28 -28.09
CA ASP A 72 -8.72 -24.19 -28.79
C ASP A 72 -7.90 -25.16 -29.64
N ASP A 73 -8.38 -26.40 -29.79
CA ASP A 73 -7.68 -27.44 -30.56
C ASP A 73 -8.38 -27.76 -31.89
N ILE A 74 -7.65 -27.78 -33.00
CA ILE A 74 -8.09 -28.42 -34.25
C ILE A 74 -7.53 -29.85 -34.34
N THR A 75 -8.40 -30.84 -34.15
CA THR A 75 -8.05 -32.25 -34.38
C THR A 75 -8.45 -32.71 -35.80
N ILE A 76 -7.46 -33.14 -36.58
CA ILE A 76 -7.61 -33.70 -37.93
C ILE A 76 -7.36 -35.22 -37.89
N GLU A 77 -8.42 -35.99 -38.17
CA GLU A 77 -8.39 -37.47 -38.14
C GLU A 77 -8.09 -38.07 -39.53
N PHE A 78 -6.84 -38.44 -39.78
CA PHE A 78 -6.41 -39.11 -41.01
C PHE A 78 -6.60 -40.63 -40.99
N GLY A 79 -6.81 -41.26 -39.82
CA GLY A 79 -6.87 -42.72 -39.70
C GLY A 79 -7.92 -43.39 -40.58
N SER A 80 -9.10 -42.77 -40.68
CA SER A 80 -10.20 -43.25 -41.53
C SER A 80 -9.89 -43.18 -43.03
N LEU A 81 -8.87 -42.38 -43.41
CA LEU A 81 -8.42 -42.20 -44.78
C LEU A 81 -7.33 -43.21 -45.17
N VAL A 82 -6.79 -44.01 -44.25
CA VAL A 82 -5.71 -44.96 -44.52
C VAL A 82 -6.28 -46.34 -44.85
N VAL A 83 -5.87 -46.90 -45.99
CA VAL A 83 -6.22 -48.27 -46.40
C VAL A 83 -4.95 -49.10 -46.59
N ALA A 84 -4.97 -50.30 -45.99
CA ALA A 84 -3.99 -51.33 -46.24
C ALA A 84 -4.58 -52.36 -47.22
N THR A 85 -3.85 -52.67 -48.27
CA THR A 85 -4.21 -53.68 -49.27
C THR A 85 -3.10 -54.72 -49.35
N ASP A 86 -3.46 -56.00 -49.24
CA ASP A 86 -2.48 -57.08 -49.36
C ASP A 86 -2.19 -57.45 -50.83
N ALA A 87 -1.38 -58.49 -51.03
CA ALA A 87 -0.92 -58.86 -52.37
C ALA A 87 -2.00 -59.46 -53.28
N ASP A 88 -3.11 -59.99 -52.73
CA ASP A 88 -4.19 -60.56 -53.53
C ASP A 88 -5.39 -59.61 -53.72
N GLY A 89 -5.32 -58.44 -53.07
CA GLY A 89 -6.20 -57.31 -53.29
C GLY A 89 -7.21 -57.10 -52.17
N ASP A 90 -7.16 -57.90 -51.12
CA ASP A 90 -7.99 -57.71 -49.93
C ASP A 90 -7.55 -56.41 -49.23
N SER A 91 -8.53 -55.56 -48.90
CA SER A 91 -8.29 -54.23 -48.33
C SER A 91 -9.01 -54.04 -47.00
N VAL A 92 -8.35 -53.36 -46.07
CA VAL A 92 -8.91 -52.98 -44.77
C VAL A 92 -8.58 -51.52 -44.48
N THR A 93 -9.58 -50.76 -44.04
CA THR A 93 -9.38 -49.41 -43.51
C THR A 93 -8.73 -49.50 -42.14
N ALA A 94 -7.74 -48.65 -41.88
CA ALA A 94 -7.11 -48.58 -40.57
C ALA A 94 -8.16 -48.27 -39.48
N THR A 95 -8.06 -48.97 -38.36
CA THR A 95 -8.96 -48.81 -37.20
C THR A 95 -8.31 -48.07 -36.02
N GLY A 96 -7.06 -47.65 -36.18
CA GLY A 96 -6.32 -46.83 -35.20
C GLY A 96 -6.47 -45.33 -35.48
N SER A 97 -6.25 -44.50 -34.47
CA SER A 97 -6.27 -43.04 -34.60
C SER A 97 -4.93 -42.55 -35.13
N LEU A 98 -4.86 -42.32 -36.45
CA LEU A 98 -3.87 -41.41 -37.01
C LEU A 98 -4.52 -40.03 -36.97
N ALA A 99 -4.23 -39.27 -35.91
CA ALA A 99 -4.78 -37.95 -35.68
C ALA A 99 -3.63 -36.95 -35.53
N VAL A 100 -3.86 -35.72 -35.99
CA VAL A 100 -3.01 -34.58 -35.69
C VAL A 100 -3.88 -33.54 -35.00
N THR A 101 -3.48 -33.14 -33.80
CA THR A 101 -4.05 -32.01 -33.09
C THR A 101 -3.12 -30.83 -33.32
N VAL A 102 -3.68 -29.76 -33.89
CA VAL A 102 -3.03 -28.45 -33.99
C VAL A 102 -3.62 -27.62 -32.87
N ASP A 103 -2.76 -27.22 -31.96
CA ASP A 103 -3.04 -26.46 -30.74
C ASP A 103 -3.00 -24.95 -31.07
N ASP A 104 -3.98 -24.19 -30.59
CA ASP A 104 -4.01 -22.71 -30.62
C ASP A 104 -3.36 -22.20 -29.33
N ASP A 105 -2.10 -21.80 -29.41
CA ASP A 105 -1.32 -21.52 -28.21
C ASP A 105 -1.58 -20.10 -27.71
N SER A 106 -2.42 -19.95 -26.69
CA SER A 106 -2.69 -18.63 -26.12
C SER A 106 -1.44 -18.01 -25.47
N PRO A 107 -1.23 -16.70 -25.63
CA PRO A 107 -0.08 -16.03 -25.07
C PRO A 107 -0.18 -15.97 -23.54
N VAL A 108 0.98 -16.00 -22.89
CA VAL A 108 1.10 -15.98 -21.43
C VAL A 108 1.36 -14.56 -20.95
N ALA A 109 0.68 -14.15 -19.87
CA ALA A 109 0.87 -12.85 -19.27
C ALA A 109 2.35 -12.61 -18.90
N VAL A 110 2.81 -11.37 -19.08
CA VAL A 110 4.13 -10.95 -18.62
C VAL A 110 4.16 -10.78 -17.10
N ALA A 111 5.34 -10.95 -16.49
CA ALA A 111 5.60 -10.58 -15.10
C ALA A 111 6.61 -9.41 -15.02
N PRO A 112 6.16 -8.15 -15.19
CA PRO A 112 7.05 -6.99 -15.17
C PRO A 112 7.83 -6.87 -13.87
N VAL A 113 9.11 -6.50 -13.98
CA VAL A 113 9.93 -6.18 -12.81
C VAL A 113 9.45 -4.86 -12.22
N ALA A 114 9.13 -4.82 -10.93
CA ALA A 114 8.71 -3.60 -10.23
C ALA A 114 9.81 -2.53 -10.20
N VAL A 115 9.41 -1.27 -10.08
CA VAL A 115 10.33 -0.13 -10.05
C VAL A 115 10.02 0.86 -8.94
N GLU A 116 11.07 1.35 -8.28
CA GLU A 116 11.02 2.54 -7.44
C GLU A 116 11.43 3.78 -8.24
N VAL A 117 10.64 4.85 -8.14
CA VAL A 117 10.89 6.14 -8.81
C VAL A 117 10.87 7.28 -7.81
N ILE A 118 11.53 8.39 -8.15
CA ILE A 118 11.42 9.61 -7.35
C ILE A 118 10.00 10.15 -7.50
N ASN A 119 9.33 10.44 -6.38
CA ASN A 119 8.04 11.10 -6.38
C ASN A 119 8.19 12.60 -6.67
N GLY A 120 8.32 12.93 -7.96
CA GLY A 120 8.50 14.28 -8.45
C GLY A 120 9.23 14.32 -9.79
N ALA A 121 9.29 15.51 -10.40
CA ALA A 121 9.94 15.71 -11.69
C ALA A 121 11.39 15.18 -11.69
N SER A 122 11.68 14.20 -12.54
CA SER A 122 12.99 13.56 -12.63
C SER A 122 13.30 13.12 -14.08
N ASP A 123 14.53 12.69 -14.34
CA ASP A 123 14.85 12.09 -15.64
C ASP A 123 14.18 10.70 -15.75
N PRO A 124 13.77 10.27 -16.96
CA PRO A 124 13.21 8.94 -17.16
C PRO A 124 14.13 7.83 -16.62
N THR A 125 13.50 6.78 -16.11
CA THR A 125 14.18 5.55 -15.68
C THR A 125 15.01 4.93 -16.82
N SER A 126 16.04 4.17 -16.45
CA SER A 126 16.67 3.25 -17.43
C SER A 126 15.70 2.12 -17.78
N PRO A 127 15.76 1.54 -19.00
CA PRO A 127 14.81 0.49 -19.41
C PRO A 127 14.74 -0.69 -18.43
N ILE A 128 13.53 -1.09 -18.10
CA ILE A 128 13.19 -2.09 -17.06
C ILE A 128 12.51 -3.27 -17.74
N ALA A 129 12.82 -4.49 -17.34
CA ALA A 129 12.30 -5.67 -18.01
C ALA A 129 10.77 -5.80 -17.85
N LEU A 130 10.07 -6.03 -18.96
CA LEU A 130 8.64 -6.34 -18.99
C LEU A 130 8.36 -7.77 -18.52
N ASP A 131 9.34 -8.66 -18.53
CA ASP A 131 9.23 -9.99 -17.94
C ASP A 131 10.49 -10.32 -17.12
N ILE A 132 10.35 -11.18 -16.13
CA ILE A 132 11.38 -11.49 -15.13
C ILE A 132 12.65 -12.11 -15.75
N ASP A 133 12.51 -12.78 -16.89
CA ASP A 133 13.61 -13.39 -17.63
C ASP A 133 14.22 -12.46 -18.71
N GLY A 134 13.66 -11.26 -18.87
CA GLY A 134 14.13 -10.23 -19.80
C GLY A 134 13.85 -10.50 -21.27
N THR A 135 12.94 -11.42 -21.60
CA THR A 135 12.50 -11.71 -22.97
C THR A 135 10.99 -11.78 -23.04
N LEU A 136 10.42 -11.54 -24.23
CA LEU A 136 8.98 -11.73 -24.50
C LEU A 136 8.70 -12.95 -25.38
N ALA A 137 9.75 -13.61 -25.89
CA ALA A 137 9.62 -14.65 -26.91
C ALA A 137 8.79 -15.87 -26.48
N ASN A 138 8.81 -16.19 -25.19
CA ASN A 138 8.02 -17.26 -24.56
C ASN A 138 6.62 -16.80 -24.15
N ASN A 139 6.36 -15.50 -24.06
CA ASN A 139 5.03 -14.98 -23.73
C ASN A 139 4.09 -14.97 -24.94
N TYR A 140 4.64 -14.94 -26.16
CA TYR A 140 3.83 -14.93 -27.39
C TYR A 140 3.36 -16.32 -27.86
N GLY A 141 3.64 -17.39 -27.10
CA GLY A 141 3.27 -18.74 -27.52
C GLY A 141 3.92 -19.20 -28.84
N GLY A 142 3.30 -20.20 -29.47
CA GLY A 142 3.70 -20.85 -30.71
C GLY A 142 3.51 -20.00 -31.97
N ASP A 143 2.63 -18.99 -31.92
CA ASP A 143 2.22 -18.17 -33.07
C ASP A 143 3.22 -17.07 -33.43
N GLY A 144 4.24 -16.91 -32.58
CA GLY A 144 5.39 -16.08 -32.84
C GLY A 144 5.20 -14.63 -32.38
N ALA A 145 6.23 -13.81 -32.59
CA ALA A 145 6.33 -12.52 -31.93
C ALA A 145 5.16 -11.57 -32.23
N GLY A 146 4.58 -11.00 -31.17
CA GLY A 146 3.58 -9.93 -31.23
C GLY A 146 4.01 -8.66 -30.48
N THR A 147 3.16 -8.13 -29.60
CA THR A 147 3.35 -6.90 -28.82
C THR A 147 2.93 -7.07 -27.35
N VAL A 148 3.34 -6.12 -26.50
CA VAL A 148 2.71 -5.88 -25.19
C VAL A 148 2.00 -4.53 -25.28
N ARG A 149 0.83 -4.40 -24.64
CA ARG A 149 0.05 -3.17 -24.62
C ARG A 149 -0.61 -2.91 -23.28
N PHE A 150 -0.95 -1.65 -23.01
CA PHE A 150 -1.88 -1.28 -21.94
C PHE A 150 -3.30 -1.72 -22.27
N LEU A 151 -4.13 -1.93 -21.23
CA LEU A 151 -5.55 -2.20 -21.43
C LEU A 151 -6.25 -0.97 -22.04
N PRO A 152 -7.02 -1.13 -23.14
CA PRO A 152 -7.75 -0.02 -23.75
C PRO A 152 -8.77 0.64 -22.82
N THR A 153 -9.24 -0.07 -21.78
CA THR A 153 -10.17 0.43 -20.78
C THR A 153 -9.56 1.46 -19.84
N LEU A 154 -8.23 1.62 -19.80
CA LEU A 154 -7.57 2.64 -19.00
C LEU A 154 -7.81 4.05 -19.54
N ASP A 155 -8.03 4.24 -20.85
CA ASP A 155 -8.16 5.59 -21.41
C ASP A 155 -9.38 6.33 -20.85
N GLY A 156 -9.13 7.47 -20.20
CA GLY A 156 -10.13 8.27 -19.50
C GLY A 156 -10.55 7.75 -18.12
N MET A 157 -9.93 6.68 -17.61
CA MET A 157 -10.22 6.14 -16.28
C MET A 157 -9.55 7.00 -15.19
N ASN A 158 -10.24 7.19 -14.06
CA ASN A 158 -9.65 7.79 -12.87
C ASN A 158 -8.68 6.78 -12.23
N SER A 159 -7.44 7.19 -12.00
CA SER A 159 -6.41 6.34 -11.42
C SER A 159 -6.59 6.06 -9.92
N GLY A 160 -7.40 6.86 -9.22
CA GLY A 160 -7.47 6.88 -7.75
C GLY A 160 -6.33 7.67 -7.09
N LEU A 161 -5.35 8.13 -7.89
CA LEU A 161 -4.24 8.95 -7.46
C LEU A 161 -4.55 10.45 -7.66
N PHE A 162 -3.82 11.30 -6.95
CA PHE A 162 -3.93 12.75 -7.05
C PHE A 162 -2.57 13.37 -7.37
N SER A 163 -2.59 14.61 -7.84
CA SER A 163 -1.42 15.47 -7.87
C SER A 163 -1.86 16.86 -7.48
N SER A 164 -1.40 17.35 -6.32
CA SER A 164 -1.81 18.64 -5.76
C SER A 164 -3.34 18.77 -5.70
N PHE A 165 -4.01 17.79 -5.08
CA PHE A 165 -5.48 17.69 -4.94
C PHE A 165 -6.29 17.53 -6.24
N GLN A 166 -5.62 17.44 -7.39
CA GLN A 166 -6.29 17.16 -8.66
C GLN A 166 -6.18 15.68 -8.99
N ALA A 167 -7.33 15.04 -9.25
CA ALA A 167 -7.37 13.62 -9.60
C ALA A 167 -6.57 13.36 -10.89
N ILE A 168 -5.73 12.34 -10.87
CA ILE A 168 -5.00 11.87 -12.03
C ILE A 168 -5.93 10.97 -12.86
N THR A 169 -6.12 11.33 -14.13
CA THR A 169 -6.84 10.53 -15.11
C THR A 169 -5.83 9.93 -16.09
N TYR A 170 -6.01 8.65 -16.42
CA TYR A 170 -5.19 8.00 -17.43
C TYR A 170 -5.57 8.48 -18.84
N VAL A 171 -4.56 8.72 -19.67
CA VAL A 171 -4.69 9.06 -21.09
C VAL A 171 -3.79 8.13 -21.87
N LEU A 172 -4.38 7.37 -22.79
CA LEU A 172 -3.64 6.46 -23.67
C LEU A 172 -3.32 7.20 -24.97
N ASP A 173 -2.04 7.47 -25.23
CA ASP A 173 -1.61 8.11 -26.48
C ASP A 173 -1.61 7.10 -27.65
N ASP A 174 -1.20 5.87 -27.34
CA ASP A 174 -1.27 4.68 -28.17
C ASP A 174 -1.24 3.43 -27.26
N ASP A 175 -1.37 2.24 -27.84
CA ASP A 175 -1.37 0.97 -27.10
C ASP A 175 -0.13 0.73 -26.21
N GLN A 176 0.96 1.48 -26.40
CA GLN A 176 2.24 1.32 -25.68
C GLN A 176 2.62 2.53 -24.82
N THR A 177 1.86 3.63 -24.85
CA THR A 177 2.20 4.86 -24.14
C THR A 177 1.00 5.37 -23.35
N LEU A 178 1.13 5.32 -22.02
CA LEU A 178 0.11 5.77 -21.08
C LEU A 178 0.62 6.95 -20.26
N ARG A 179 -0.22 7.98 -20.12
CA ARG A 179 0.06 9.15 -19.28
C ARG A 179 -0.93 9.26 -18.13
N GLY A 180 -0.44 9.62 -16.96
CA GLY A 180 -1.26 10.14 -15.87
C GLY A 180 -1.36 11.67 -15.98
N VAL A 181 -2.58 12.21 -16.10
CA VAL A 181 -2.82 13.66 -16.29
C VAL A 181 -3.66 14.22 -15.15
N ALA A 182 -3.18 15.30 -14.51
CA ALA A 182 -3.93 16.07 -13.52
C ALA A 182 -3.94 17.55 -13.90
N GLY A 183 -5.11 18.20 -13.84
CA GLY A 183 -5.23 19.63 -14.20
C GLY A 183 -4.92 19.98 -15.66
N GLY A 184 -4.82 18.98 -16.53
CA GLY A 184 -4.36 19.15 -17.93
C GLY A 184 -2.84 19.05 -18.11
N GLU A 185 -2.07 18.87 -17.03
CA GLU A 185 -0.63 18.64 -17.07
C GLU A 185 -0.33 17.14 -16.95
N THR A 186 0.71 16.67 -17.63
CA THR A 186 1.20 15.28 -17.47
C THR A 186 1.99 15.18 -16.17
N ILE A 187 1.68 14.18 -15.36
CA ILE A 187 2.33 13.90 -14.07
C ILE A 187 3.32 12.74 -14.20
N PHE A 188 2.97 11.73 -14.99
CA PHE A 188 3.89 10.66 -15.36
C PHE A 188 3.54 10.11 -16.74
N THR A 189 4.55 9.53 -17.39
CA THR A 189 4.42 8.78 -18.64
C THR A 189 5.05 7.40 -18.45
N VAL A 190 4.34 6.34 -18.84
CA VAL A 190 4.89 4.98 -18.93
C VAL A 190 4.87 4.53 -20.39
N THR A 191 6.03 4.13 -20.89
CA THR A 191 6.21 3.70 -22.28
C THR A 191 6.71 2.26 -22.32
N LEU A 192 5.99 1.41 -23.05
CA LEU A 192 6.36 0.03 -23.32
C LEU A 192 7.23 -0.04 -24.59
N ASP A 193 8.24 -0.90 -24.59
CA ASP A 193 9.05 -1.26 -25.74
C ASP A 193 9.11 -2.79 -25.90
N PRO A 194 8.12 -3.40 -26.57
CA PRO A 194 8.09 -4.84 -26.81
C PRO A 194 9.24 -5.34 -27.69
N ALA A 195 9.86 -4.46 -28.50
CA ALA A 195 10.98 -4.88 -29.34
C ALA A 195 12.24 -5.19 -28.50
N THR A 196 12.38 -4.55 -27.34
CA THR A 196 13.47 -4.83 -26.39
C THR A 196 13.00 -5.59 -25.15
N GLY A 197 11.70 -5.83 -25.00
CA GLY A 197 11.12 -6.47 -23.82
C GLY A 197 11.23 -5.60 -22.57
N THR A 198 11.15 -4.28 -22.72
CA THR A 198 11.34 -3.33 -21.62
C THR A 198 10.26 -2.26 -21.54
N TYR A 199 10.21 -1.54 -20.43
CA TYR A 199 9.41 -0.33 -20.26
C TYR A 199 10.22 0.77 -19.55
N VAL A 200 9.75 2.00 -19.65
CA VAL A 200 10.33 3.19 -18.99
C VAL A 200 9.21 3.97 -18.31
N VAL A 201 9.49 4.43 -17.10
CA VAL A 201 8.70 5.43 -16.36
C VAL A 201 9.41 6.78 -16.41
N ASP A 202 8.66 7.83 -16.74
CA ASP A 202 9.07 9.23 -16.72
C ASP A 202 8.14 10.00 -15.78
N MET A 203 8.71 10.66 -14.76
CA MET A 203 7.95 11.40 -13.76
C MET A 203 8.10 12.90 -14.04
N ASP A 204 6.99 13.57 -14.35
CA ASP A 204 6.91 15.01 -14.63
C ASP A 204 6.42 15.81 -13.41
N GLY A 205 5.73 15.16 -12.47
CA GLY A 205 5.18 15.75 -11.25
C GLY A 205 5.14 14.77 -10.09
N SER A 206 4.62 15.21 -8.94
CA SER A 206 4.40 14.33 -7.79
C SER A 206 3.04 13.64 -7.89
N ILE A 207 2.99 12.42 -7.37
CA ILE A 207 1.79 11.63 -7.17
C ILE A 207 1.50 11.60 -5.68
N ASP A 208 0.26 11.84 -5.33
CA ASP A 208 -0.24 11.78 -3.97
C ASP A 208 -1.28 10.64 -3.86
N SER A 209 -1.28 9.94 -2.73
CA SER A 209 -2.38 9.03 -2.36
C SER A 209 -3.17 9.61 -1.19
N THR A 210 -4.38 9.13 -0.96
CA THR A 210 -5.18 9.59 0.18
C THR A 210 -4.90 8.75 1.42
N GLN A 211 -4.54 9.40 2.51
CA GLN A 211 -4.44 8.81 3.84
C GLN A 211 -5.67 9.21 4.66
N ASN A 212 -6.36 8.22 5.23
CA ASN A 212 -7.44 8.48 6.18
C ASN A 212 -6.87 8.80 7.57
N ILE A 213 -7.43 9.82 8.20
CA ILE A 213 -7.12 10.26 9.56
C ILE A 213 -8.40 10.13 10.38
N GLU A 214 -8.39 9.25 11.38
CA GLU A 214 -9.55 9.04 12.24
C GLU A 214 -9.30 9.60 13.63
N PHE A 215 -10.26 10.39 14.12
CA PHE A 215 -10.21 10.96 15.47
C PHE A 215 -11.23 10.26 16.35
N ASN A 216 -10.89 9.02 16.73
CA ASN A 216 -11.71 8.20 17.60
C ASN A 216 -10.86 7.51 18.69
N PRO A 217 -11.50 6.99 19.77
CA PRO A 217 -10.78 6.43 20.91
C PRO A 217 -9.93 5.17 20.62
N LEU A 218 -10.08 4.53 19.46
CA LEU A 218 -9.34 3.31 19.11
C LEU A 218 -7.94 3.62 18.59
N VAL A 219 -7.76 4.77 17.94
CA VAL A 219 -6.51 5.15 17.26
C VAL A 219 -5.94 6.48 17.76
N SER A 220 -6.71 7.27 18.50
CA SER A 220 -6.29 8.55 19.07
C SER A 220 -6.68 8.69 20.54
N GLN A 221 -5.90 9.47 21.27
CA GLN A 221 -6.18 9.87 22.64
C GLN A 221 -6.93 11.20 22.64
N PHE A 222 -8.19 11.16 23.10
CA PHE A 222 -8.94 12.38 23.38
C PHE A 222 -8.36 13.10 24.60
N VAL A 223 -8.07 14.38 24.42
CA VAL A 223 -7.45 15.26 25.43
C VAL A 223 -8.40 16.41 25.74
N GLY A 224 -8.70 16.59 27.02
CA GLY A 224 -9.63 17.61 27.50
C GLY A 224 -10.98 17.03 27.95
N GLY A 225 -12.06 17.75 27.66
CA GLY A 225 -13.40 17.52 28.19
C GLY A 225 -14.20 18.83 28.19
N ASN A 226 -14.73 19.23 29.35
CA ASN A 226 -15.37 20.53 29.51
C ASN A 226 -14.34 21.64 29.74
N GLY A 227 -13.65 22.04 28.66
CA GLY A 227 -12.54 23.00 28.65
C GLY A 227 -12.82 24.21 27.77
N SER A 228 -11.90 25.18 27.75
CA SER A 228 -11.94 26.28 26.78
C SER A 228 -11.67 25.79 25.36
N TRP A 229 -10.88 24.74 25.24
CA TRP A 229 -10.64 23.95 24.04
C TRP A 229 -10.45 22.47 24.44
N THR A 230 -10.40 21.59 23.46
CA THR A 230 -10.12 20.16 23.63
C THR A 230 -9.54 19.63 22.31
N GLY A 231 -9.07 18.39 22.26
CA GLY A 231 -8.52 17.85 21.03
C GLY A 231 -8.33 16.35 21.01
N PHE A 232 -7.67 15.88 19.96
CA PHE A 232 -7.20 14.51 19.80
C PHE A 232 -5.73 14.55 19.40
N VAL A 233 -4.93 13.70 20.06
CA VAL A 233 -3.52 13.44 19.74
C VAL A 233 -3.32 11.92 19.58
N PRO A 234 -2.25 11.42 18.94
CA PRO A 234 -1.99 9.99 18.84
C PRO A 234 -1.97 9.26 20.19
N ILE A 235 -2.25 7.96 20.16
CA ILE A 235 -2.11 7.11 21.35
C ILE A 235 -0.64 7.10 21.79
N GLY A 236 -0.42 7.40 23.08
CA GLY A 236 0.92 7.47 23.67
C GLY A 236 1.46 8.89 23.80
N ASP A 237 0.83 9.86 23.15
CA ASP A 237 1.17 11.28 23.26
C ASP A 237 0.30 12.03 24.32
N SER A 238 0.64 13.28 24.63
CA SER A 238 -0.10 14.13 25.56
C SER A 238 0.10 15.62 25.27
N VAL A 239 -0.99 16.39 25.26
CA VAL A 239 -0.92 17.87 25.15
C VAL A 239 -0.10 18.55 26.26
N THR A 240 0.03 17.92 27.43
CA THR A 240 0.82 18.48 28.55
C THR A 240 2.29 18.05 28.54
N SER A 241 2.65 17.07 27.72
CA SER A 241 3.99 16.54 27.54
C SER A 241 4.11 16.00 26.11
N PRO A 242 4.02 16.89 25.10
CA PRO A 242 3.89 16.49 23.71
C PRO A 242 5.18 15.82 23.23
N ILE A 243 5.00 14.83 22.38
CA ILE A 243 6.04 14.29 21.52
C ILE A 243 6.11 15.21 20.30
N ASP A 244 7.31 15.64 19.95
CA ASP A 244 7.60 16.42 18.75
C ASP A 244 7.94 15.42 17.64
N ASP A 245 6.90 14.90 16.97
CA ASP A 245 7.01 13.90 15.89
C ASP A 245 6.22 14.27 14.63
N ASN A 246 5.75 15.50 14.52
CA ASN A 246 4.85 15.99 13.48
C ASN A 246 3.55 15.18 13.38
N SER A 247 2.98 14.79 14.52
CA SER A 247 1.71 14.09 14.53
C SER A 247 0.58 14.94 13.98
N LEU A 248 -0.34 14.31 13.26
CA LEU A 248 -1.56 14.95 12.76
C LEU A 248 -2.64 14.90 13.83
N ASP A 249 -2.92 16.07 14.39
CA ASP A 249 -3.78 16.24 15.56
C ASP A 249 -5.04 17.04 15.23
N LEU A 250 -6.00 16.99 16.16
CA LEU A 250 -7.25 17.75 16.05
C LEU A 250 -7.39 18.72 17.21
N LEU A 251 -7.56 20.00 16.91
CA LEU A 251 -7.91 21.03 17.88
C LEU A 251 -9.37 21.44 17.72
N LEU A 252 -10.12 21.44 18.82
CA LEU A 252 -11.54 21.78 18.86
C LEU A 252 -11.75 23.04 19.69
N THR A 253 -12.36 24.07 19.10
CA THR A 253 -12.54 25.38 19.75
C THR A 253 -13.97 25.93 19.60
N PRO A 254 -14.48 26.67 20.62
CA PRO A 254 -15.85 27.17 20.62
C PRO A 254 -15.94 28.62 20.19
N GLU A 255 -17.09 28.96 19.61
CA GLU A 255 -17.45 30.33 19.30
C GLU A 255 -18.88 30.67 19.69
N ILE A 256 -19.07 31.93 20.10
CA ILE A 256 -20.35 32.50 20.48
C ILE A 256 -20.59 33.80 19.69
N ASN A 257 -21.60 33.77 18.83
CA ASN A 257 -22.01 34.84 17.92
C ASN A 257 -20.89 35.30 16.97
N GLY A 258 -20.10 34.35 16.45
CA GLY A 258 -19.01 34.60 15.52
C GLY A 258 -17.77 35.25 16.16
N ALA A 259 -17.56 34.98 17.46
CA ALA A 259 -16.37 35.40 18.17
C ALA A 259 -15.93 34.29 19.13
N ASN A 260 -14.61 34.15 19.31
CA ASN A 260 -14.00 33.24 20.27
C ASN A 260 -14.66 33.39 21.64
N GLY A 261 -15.24 32.32 22.18
CA GLY A 261 -15.97 32.36 23.44
C GLY A 261 -16.69 31.06 23.77
N GLY A 262 -16.97 30.87 25.07
CA GLY A 262 -17.61 29.67 25.58
C GLY A 262 -16.62 28.55 25.92
N THR A 263 -17.14 27.34 26.10
CA THR A 263 -16.37 26.11 26.35
C THR A 263 -16.64 25.10 25.25
N ILE A 264 -15.72 24.17 25.00
CA ILE A 264 -16.09 22.89 24.40
C ILE A 264 -16.55 21.97 25.52
N ASN A 265 -17.72 21.37 25.36
CA ASN A 265 -18.27 20.41 26.31
C ASN A 265 -18.46 19.08 25.58
N SER A 266 -17.39 18.29 25.56
CA SER A 266 -17.32 17.06 24.79
C SER A 266 -16.74 15.90 25.58
N THR A 267 -16.98 14.73 25.02
CA THR A 267 -16.30 13.47 25.28
C THR A 267 -15.57 13.07 24.00
N ALA A 268 -14.81 11.99 24.04
CA ALA A 268 -14.14 11.45 22.86
C ALA A 268 -15.08 11.04 21.69
N ASN A 269 -16.40 10.97 21.92
CA ASN A 269 -17.37 10.52 20.91
C ASN A 269 -18.30 11.63 20.43
N ILE A 270 -18.64 12.58 21.30
CA ILE A 270 -19.61 13.65 21.04
C ILE A 270 -19.38 14.85 21.94
N GLY A 271 -19.78 16.03 21.47
CA GLY A 271 -19.88 17.23 22.27
C GLY A 271 -20.70 18.35 21.65
N GLY A 272 -20.57 19.51 22.27
CA GLY A 272 -21.13 20.77 21.81
C GLY A 272 -20.44 21.95 22.46
N VAL A 273 -21.12 23.08 22.52
CA VAL A 273 -20.56 24.36 22.93
C VAL A 273 -21.21 24.86 24.22
N SER A 274 -20.41 25.48 25.07
CA SER A 274 -20.82 26.13 26.32
C SER A 274 -21.54 25.18 27.31
N GLN A 275 -22.62 25.65 27.92
CA GLN A 275 -23.32 24.94 29.01
C GLN A 275 -24.05 23.67 28.52
N GLY A 276 -24.17 23.48 27.21
CA GLY A 276 -24.76 22.30 26.59
C GLY A 276 -23.69 21.37 26.04
N ALA A 277 -23.90 20.07 26.18
CA ALA A 277 -23.18 19.09 25.36
C ALA A 277 -23.70 19.07 23.90
N SER A 278 -24.30 20.16 23.42
CA SER A 278 -24.88 20.36 22.08
C SER A 278 -24.54 21.76 21.57
N VAL A 279 -24.59 21.97 20.26
CA VAL A 279 -24.44 23.25 19.58
C VAL A 279 -25.82 23.82 19.26
N GLY A 280 -26.09 25.04 19.69
CA GLY A 280 -27.36 25.72 19.55
C GLY A 280 -27.26 27.17 19.08
N SER A 281 -28.30 27.94 19.34
CA SER A 281 -28.45 29.30 18.80
C SER A 281 -27.26 30.22 19.14
N GLY A 282 -26.62 30.72 18.09
CA GLY A 282 -25.46 31.60 18.18
C GLY A 282 -24.16 30.87 18.52
N GLU A 283 -24.13 29.54 18.49
CA GLU A 283 -22.95 28.75 18.80
C GLU A 283 -22.35 28.14 17.53
N THR A 284 -21.02 28.09 17.49
CA THR A 284 -20.23 27.48 16.42
C THR A 284 -19.19 26.54 17.05
N PHE A 285 -19.10 25.34 16.51
CA PHE A 285 -18.08 24.35 16.85
C PHE A 285 -17.02 24.37 15.75
N ARG A 286 -15.79 24.79 16.06
CA ARG A 286 -14.68 24.81 15.11
C ARG A 286 -13.79 23.60 15.31
N VAL A 287 -13.32 23.06 14.19
CA VAL A 287 -12.32 22.00 14.10
C VAL A 287 -11.13 22.56 13.31
N ASP A 288 -9.94 22.51 13.91
CA ASP A 288 -8.67 22.90 13.32
C ASP A 288 -7.79 21.65 13.18
N PHE A 289 -7.20 21.45 12.00
CA PHE A 289 -6.27 20.35 11.70
C PHE A 289 -4.84 20.84 11.93
N VAL A 290 -4.20 20.36 13.00
CA VAL A 290 -2.94 20.93 13.51
C VAL A 290 -1.85 19.88 13.68
N ILE A 291 -0.60 20.32 13.71
CA ILE A 291 0.59 19.48 13.89
C ILE A 291 1.12 19.64 15.31
N ASP A 292 1.35 18.55 16.04
CA ASP A 292 1.92 18.52 17.39
C ASP A 292 1.18 19.42 18.42
N LEU A 293 -0.10 19.12 18.67
CA LEU A 293 -0.96 19.85 19.59
C LEU A 293 -0.49 19.71 21.04
N SER A 294 -0.35 20.85 21.72
CA SER A 294 -0.01 20.94 23.14
C SER A 294 -0.75 22.07 23.87
N GLY A 295 -0.68 22.09 25.20
CA GLY A 295 -1.33 23.09 26.06
C GLY A 295 -2.08 22.49 27.25
N ASP A 296 -2.82 23.32 28.00
CA ASP A 296 -3.70 22.90 29.10
C ASP A 296 -5.18 23.24 28.83
N PRO A 297 -6.00 22.28 28.36
CA PRO A 297 -7.41 22.52 28.10
C PRO A 297 -8.25 22.77 29.38
N ALA A 298 -7.71 22.47 30.57
CA ALA A 298 -8.40 22.56 31.85
C ALA A 298 -8.03 23.84 32.62
N ASP A 299 -8.47 24.99 32.10
CA ASP A 299 -8.16 26.29 32.69
C ASP A 299 -8.56 26.45 34.16
N SER A 300 -7.78 27.24 34.89
CA SER A 300 -8.01 27.48 36.33
C SER A 300 -9.14 28.49 36.65
N THR A 301 -9.68 29.22 35.65
CA THR A 301 -10.77 30.20 35.83
C THR A 301 -11.77 30.24 34.67
N GLN A 302 -13.02 29.84 34.94
CA GLN A 302 -14.22 29.97 34.10
C GLN A 302 -14.22 29.23 32.73
N ASN A 303 -13.08 28.67 32.30
CA ASN A 303 -12.89 27.88 31.07
C ASN A 303 -13.40 28.57 29.79
N ASP A 304 -13.49 29.89 29.79
CA ASP A 304 -14.05 30.65 28.66
C ASP A 304 -12.96 30.94 27.64
N TYR A 305 -13.13 30.45 26.41
CA TYR A 305 -12.20 30.64 25.29
C TYR A 305 -12.09 32.11 24.84
N ALA A 306 -13.01 32.98 25.26
CA ALA A 306 -12.88 34.42 25.02
C ALA A 306 -11.70 35.04 25.78
N ALA A 307 -11.25 34.42 26.87
CA ALA A 307 -10.12 34.89 27.64
C ALA A 307 -8.81 34.48 26.94
N LEU A 308 -7.97 35.47 26.58
CA LEU A 308 -6.71 35.20 25.87
C LEU A 308 -5.77 34.23 26.61
N ALA A 309 -5.84 34.17 27.94
CA ALA A 309 -5.04 33.28 28.77
C ALA A 309 -5.47 31.80 28.69
N ASN A 310 -6.71 31.55 28.25
CA ASN A 310 -7.30 30.22 28.09
C ASN A 310 -7.15 29.70 26.65
N ARG A 311 -6.48 30.46 25.79
CA ARG A 311 -6.12 30.04 24.43
C ARG A 311 -4.64 29.69 24.43
N ASP A 312 -4.32 28.76 25.31
CA ASP A 312 -2.98 28.33 25.64
C ASP A 312 -2.57 27.05 24.88
N HIS A 313 -3.41 26.60 23.96
CA HIS A 313 -3.03 25.63 22.95
C HIS A 313 -1.83 26.17 22.14
N MET A 314 -0.96 25.25 21.76
CA MET A 314 0.18 25.48 20.88
C MET A 314 0.27 24.30 19.92
N PHE A 315 0.80 24.55 18.74
CA PHE A 315 0.99 23.56 17.68
C PHE A 315 2.00 24.14 16.68
N ASP A 316 2.61 23.29 15.86
CA ASP A 316 3.70 23.66 14.97
C ASP A 316 3.22 24.24 13.63
N GLY A 317 1.98 23.94 13.26
CA GLY A 317 1.27 24.56 12.14
C GLY A 317 -0.06 23.85 11.85
N HIS A 318 -0.80 24.36 10.88
CA HIS A 318 -1.94 23.63 10.31
C HIS A 318 -1.50 22.71 9.18
N TYR A 319 -2.20 21.60 9.00
CA TYR A 319 -2.06 20.73 7.83
C TYR A 319 -3.33 20.74 6.99
N THR A 320 -3.20 20.47 5.70
CA THR A 320 -4.31 20.52 4.74
C THR A 320 -4.99 19.16 4.64
N VAL A 321 -6.31 19.15 4.72
CA VAL A 321 -7.13 17.95 4.48
C VAL A 321 -7.86 18.06 3.15
N ASN A 322 -7.90 16.97 2.38
CA ASN A 322 -8.66 16.85 1.13
C ASN A 322 -10.18 16.79 1.40
N GLY A 323 -10.57 16.33 2.58
CA GLY A 323 -11.95 16.37 3.04
C GLY A 323 -12.04 16.01 4.51
N ALA A 324 -13.08 16.50 5.18
CA ALA A 324 -13.33 16.22 6.58
C ALA A 324 -14.79 15.88 6.84
N GLN A 325 -15.01 14.93 7.75
CA GLN A 325 -16.32 14.48 8.17
C GLN A 325 -16.61 14.76 9.64
N ALA A 326 -17.90 14.89 9.95
CA ALA A 326 -18.42 14.87 11.30
C ALA A 326 -19.78 14.17 11.37
N LEU A 327 -20.04 13.52 12.50
CA LEU A 327 -21.31 12.89 12.86
C LEU A 327 -22.19 13.87 13.65
N PHE A 328 -23.42 14.05 13.18
CA PHE A 328 -24.47 14.87 13.78
C PHE A 328 -25.55 13.98 14.40
N LYS A 329 -25.91 14.27 15.65
CA LYS A 329 -26.84 13.45 16.44
C LYS A 329 -27.54 14.22 17.55
N SER A 330 -28.41 13.55 18.30
CA SER A 330 -29.33 14.18 19.26
C SER A 330 -30.13 15.33 18.66
N THR A 331 -30.56 15.17 17.41
CA THR A 331 -31.32 16.15 16.63
C THR A 331 -32.35 15.44 15.77
N THR A 332 -33.51 16.07 15.54
CA THR A 332 -34.57 15.54 14.67
C THR A 332 -34.78 16.37 13.40
N GLY A 333 -33.81 17.23 13.05
CA GLY A 333 -33.88 18.03 11.83
C GLY A 333 -33.15 19.39 11.91
N SER A 334 -32.01 19.47 12.60
CA SER A 334 -31.24 20.72 12.71
C SER A 334 -30.81 21.25 11.34
N THR A 335 -30.60 22.57 11.29
CA THR A 335 -29.95 23.25 10.18
C THR A 335 -28.55 23.68 10.60
N VAL A 336 -27.54 23.29 9.81
CA VAL A 336 -26.13 23.58 10.11
C VAL A 336 -25.49 24.23 8.89
N ARG A 337 -24.74 25.31 9.15
CA ARG A 337 -23.85 25.93 8.18
C ARG A 337 -22.44 25.39 8.38
N PHE A 338 -21.86 24.93 7.28
CA PHE A 338 -20.50 24.44 7.16
C PHE A 338 -19.68 25.53 6.46
N THR A 339 -18.57 25.94 7.06
CA THR A 339 -17.64 26.90 6.46
C THR A 339 -16.24 26.33 6.59
N ALA A 340 -15.58 26.09 5.45
CA ALA A 340 -14.19 25.66 5.40
C ALA A 340 -13.26 26.87 5.26
N PHE A 341 -12.03 26.75 5.74
CA PHE A 341 -11.05 27.82 5.68
C PHE A 341 -9.65 27.29 5.35
N ASP A 342 -8.94 28.06 4.53
CA ASP A 342 -7.50 27.94 4.34
C ASP A 342 -6.76 28.79 5.35
N ASP A 343 -5.66 28.29 5.88
CA ASP A 343 -4.65 29.11 6.54
C ASP A 343 -3.55 29.50 5.54
N PRO A 344 -3.61 30.70 4.94
CA PRO A 344 -2.72 31.08 3.85
C PRO A 344 -1.31 31.48 4.30
N ASP A 345 -1.09 31.71 5.59
CA ASP A 345 0.17 32.26 6.09
C ASP A 345 0.99 31.28 6.93
N GLY A 346 0.43 30.10 7.24
CA GLY A 346 1.11 29.01 7.93
C GLY A 346 1.54 29.39 9.34
N ASN A 347 0.80 30.31 9.97
CA ASN A 347 1.01 30.70 11.34
C ASN A 347 0.37 29.67 12.28
N THR A 348 0.36 29.95 13.59
CA THR A 348 -0.23 29.06 14.61
C THR A 348 -1.43 29.73 15.29
N VAL A 349 -2.16 30.55 14.54
CA VAL A 349 -3.28 31.35 15.03
C VAL A 349 -4.58 30.66 14.62
N VAL A 350 -5.47 30.49 15.58
CA VAL A 350 -6.77 29.89 15.33
C VAL A 350 -7.77 30.95 14.86
N GLY A 351 -8.43 30.68 13.73
CA GLY A 351 -9.58 31.44 13.23
C GLY A 351 -9.27 32.72 12.47
N ASP A 352 -8.07 32.87 11.90
CA ASP A 352 -7.69 33.96 10.99
C ASP A 352 -7.62 33.54 9.50
N GLY A 353 -7.90 32.28 9.22
CA GLY A 353 -7.97 31.73 7.86
C GLY A 353 -8.98 32.44 6.95
N MET A 354 -8.79 32.28 5.65
CA MET A 354 -9.71 32.78 4.62
C MET A 354 -10.76 31.73 4.31
N ILE A 355 -12.02 32.15 4.15
CA ILE A 355 -13.09 31.23 3.76
C ILE A 355 -12.74 30.59 2.41
N ASP A 356 -12.76 29.26 2.39
CA ASP A 356 -12.61 28.44 1.21
C ASP A 356 -13.99 27.92 0.75
N THR A 357 -14.19 27.90 -0.55
CA THR A 357 -15.48 27.56 -1.16
C THR A 357 -15.65 26.04 -1.19
N ILE A 358 -16.69 25.57 -0.51
CA ILE A 358 -17.06 24.16 -0.52
C ILE A 358 -17.55 23.76 -1.92
N THR A 359 -16.88 22.77 -2.50
CA THR A 359 -17.13 22.25 -3.85
C THR A 359 -17.85 20.90 -3.84
N GLY A 360 -17.84 20.20 -2.71
CA GLY A 360 -18.44 18.88 -2.57
C GLY A 360 -18.96 18.59 -1.17
N VAL A 361 -20.04 17.80 -1.10
CA VAL A 361 -20.65 17.32 0.14
C VAL A 361 -21.00 15.85 -0.02
N ALA A 362 -20.59 14.98 0.90
CA ALA A 362 -21.12 13.62 1.00
C ALA A 362 -22.00 13.50 2.25
N ILE A 363 -23.13 12.81 2.15
CA ILE A 363 -24.07 12.64 3.27
C ILE A 363 -24.33 11.16 3.46
N THR A 364 -24.09 10.66 4.67
CA THR A 364 -24.41 9.30 5.09
C THR A 364 -25.38 9.37 6.24
N TRP A 365 -26.57 8.80 6.07
CA TRP A 365 -27.61 8.81 7.10
C TRP A 365 -27.87 7.40 7.61
N ARG A 366 -27.64 7.19 8.90
CA ARG A 366 -27.80 5.89 9.58
C ARG A 366 -27.09 4.75 8.84
N GLY A 367 -25.86 5.02 8.39
CA GLY A 367 -25.02 4.06 7.68
C GLY A 367 -25.34 3.88 6.19
N THR A 368 -26.29 4.62 5.62
CA THR A 368 -26.56 4.62 4.17
C THR A 368 -26.09 5.94 3.56
N GLU A 369 -25.17 5.86 2.60
CA GLU A 369 -24.70 7.01 1.83
C GLU A 369 -25.75 7.46 0.79
N TRP A 370 -25.79 8.75 0.51
CA TRP A 370 -26.51 9.24 -0.66
C TRP A 370 -25.83 8.75 -1.94
N VAL A 371 -26.63 8.16 -2.84
CA VAL A 371 -26.19 7.78 -4.18
C VAL A 371 -27.16 8.37 -5.19
N GLY A 372 -26.62 9.15 -6.13
CA GLY A 372 -27.37 9.76 -7.21
C GLY A 372 -27.69 8.79 -8.35
N GLY A 373 -28.35 9.31 -9.39
CA GLY A 373 -28.95 8.48 -10.45
C GLY A 373 -27.91 7.80 -11.36
N GLY A 374 -26.68 8.31 -11.39
CA GLY A 374 -25.54 7.76 -12.13
C GLY A 374 -24.54 7.01 -11.25
N GLY A 375 -24.85 6.77 -9.97
CA GLY A 375 -23.93 6.13 -9.03
C GLY A 375 -22.98 7.09 -8.32
N GLU A 376 -23.10 8.40 -8.55
CA GLU A 376 -22.33 9.43 -7.85
C GLU A 376 -22.69 9.51 -6.37
N THR A 377 -21.70 9.63 -5.48
CA THR A 377 -21.91 9.76 -4.03
C THR A 377 -21.63 11.17 -3.50
N LEU A 378 -20.99 12.01 -4.32
CA LEU A 378 -20.66 13.39 -4.00
C LEU A 378 -21.73 14.35 -4.53
N ILE A 379 -22.29 15.17 -3.64
CA ILE A 379 -23.20 16.26 -3.96
C ILE A 379 -22.39 17.50 -4.31
N ILE A 380 -22.59 18.04 -5.52
CA ILE A 380 -22.05 19.35 -5.89
C ILE A 380 -23.07 20.43 -5.47
N PRO A 381 -22.79 21.22 -4.42
CA PRO A 381 -23.74 22.18 -3.89
C PRO A 381 -23.94 23.34 -4.89
N THR A 382 -25.18 23.84 -4.97
CA THR A 382 -25.51 24.98 -5.84
C THR A 382 -26.17 26.08 -5.04
N SER A 383 -26.23 27.30 -5.58
CA SER A 383 -26.92 28.42 -4.93
C SER A 383 -28.44 28.21 -4.82
N THR A 384 -28.97 27.20 -5.51
CA THR A 384 -30.39 26.80 -5.41
C THR A 384 -30.51 25.74 -4.35
N ARG A 385 -31.50 25.90 -3.45
CA ARG A 385 -31.85 24.88 -2.47
C ARG A 385 -32.33 23.62 -3.18
N THR A 386 -31.58 22.54 -3.05
CA THR A 386 -31.86 21.26 -3.70
C THR A 386 -32.08 20.18 -2.64
N GLU A 387 -33.07 19.32 -2.88
CA GLU A 387 -33.44 18.20 -2.01
C GLU A 387 -32.69 16.93 -2.43
N TYR A 388 -32.15 16.22 -1.44
CA TYR A 388 -31.46 14.94 -1.57
C TYR A 388 -32.09 13.96 -0.58
N THR A 389 -32.53 12.80 -1.08
CA THR A 389 -33.27 11.83 -0.27
C THR A 389 -32.44 10.58 -0.03
N ILE A 390 -32.33 10.15 1.23
CA ILE A 390 -31.70 8.88 1.63
C ILE A 390 -32.75 8.08 2.41
N ASN A 391 -33.10 6.88 1.94
CA ASN A 391 -34.08 6.00 2.59
C ASN A 391 -35.41 6.70 2.97
N GLY A 392 -35.85 7.67 2.16
CA GLY A 392 -37.09 8.44 2.38
C GLY A 392 -36.95 9.64 3.31
N HIS A 393 -35.79 9.86 3.93
CA HIS A 393 -35.45 11.07 4.68
C HIS A 393 -34.83 12.11 3.77
N SER A 394 -35.18 13.39 3.96
CA SER A 394 -34.80 14.47 3.05
C SER A 394 -33.81 15.43 3.69
N PHE A 395 -32.77 15.73 2.94
CA PHE A 395 -31.76 16.74 3.23
C PHE A 395 -31.87 17.85 2.19
N TRP A 396 -31.70 19.11 2.61
CA TRP A 396 -31.60 20.22 1.66
C TRP A 396 -30.23 20.86 1.74
N VAL A 397 -29.55 20.95 0.60
CA VAL A 397 -28.20 21.51 0.47
C VAL A 397 -28.27 22.82 -0.32
N THR A 398 -27.58 23.85 0.15
CA THR A 398 -27.50 25.16 -0.53
C THR A 398 -26.11 25.76 -0.36
N LEU A 399 -25.47 26.13 -1.46
CA LEU A 399 -24.25 26.93 -1.47
C LEU A 399 -24.60 28.40 -1.21
N GLU A 400 -24.01 29.00 -0.17
CA GLU A 400 -24.16 30.41 0.12
C GLU A 400 -23.13 31.25 -0.66
N PRO A 401 -23.40 32.55 -0.91
CA PRO A 401 -22.46 33.42 -1.62
C PRO A 401 -21.09 33.59 -0.95
N SER A 402 -20.97 33.23 0.33
CA SER A 402 -19.70 33.21 1.06
C SER A 402 -18.78 32.07 0.65
N GLY A 403 -19.29 31.01 0.02
CA GLY A 403 -18.57 29.74 -0.16
C GLY A 403 -18.96 28.67 0.85
N SER A 404 -19.66 29.05 1.93
CA SER A 404 -20.23 28.13 2.93
C SER A 404 -21.38 27.31 2.36
N VAL A 405 -21.67 26.15 2.95
CA VAL A 405 -22.83 25.32 2.61
C VAL A 405 -23.78 25.21 3.78
N LEU A 406 -25.07 25.45 3.52
CA LEU A 406 -26.15 25.22 4.45
C LEU A 406 -26.76 23.84 4.19
N ILE A 407 -26.79 22.99 5.21
CA ILE A 407 -27.45 21.68 5.17
C ILE A 407 -28.58 21.65 6.19
N GLU A 408 -29.76 21.29 5.71
CA GLU A 408 -31.00 21.21 6.49
C GLU A 408 -31.47 19.76 6.58
N GLY A 409 -32.13 19.40 7.69
CA GLY A 409 -32.68 18.07 7.89
C GLY A 409 -31.71 17.07 8.53
N LEU A 410 -30.66 17.54 9.22
CA LEU A 410 -29.75 16.63 9.93
C LEU A 410 -30.48 15.95 11.09
N GLU A 411 -30.42 14.62 11.15
CA GLU A 411 -31.11 13.79 12.15
C GLU A 411 -30.15 12.76 12.75
N GLY A 412 -30.20 12.56 14.07
CA GLY A 412 -29.55 11.43 14.69
C GLY A 412 -30.05 11.16 16.11
N ASP A 413 -29.80 9.94 16.55
CA ASP A 413 -30.35 9.40 17.79
C ASP A 413 -29.75 10.09 19.02
N PRO A 414 -30.50 10.20 20.13
CA PRO A 414 -29.98 10.77 21.35
C PRO A 414 -29.01 9.83 22.09
N GLY A 415 -28.22 10.39 23.00
CA GLY A 415 -27.41 9.63 23.95
C GLY A 415 -26.09 9.12 23.36
N SER A 416 -25.64 7.93 23.78
CA SER A 416 -24.34 7.37 23.36
C SER A 416 -24.38 6.65 22.01
N SER A 417 -25.55 6.52 21.37
CA SER A 417 -25.69 5.92 20.03
C SER A 417 -24.84 6.66 19.00
N LEU A 418 -24.09 5.94 18.16
CA LEU A 418 -23.35 6.54 17.03
C LEU A 418 -24.19 6.61 15.75
N VAL A 419 -25.50 6.36 15.87
CA VAL A 419 -26.46 6.43 14.75
C VAL A 419 -26.89 7.87 14.53
N GLY A 420 -26.53 8.45 13.39
CA GLY A 420 -26.92 9.81 13.01
C GLY A 420 -26.65 10.14 11.54
N THR A 421 -26.47 11.43 11.24
CA THR A 421 -26.04 11.90 9.93
C THR A 421 -24.54 12.18 9.96
N GLN A 422 -23.75 11.48 9.16
CA GLN A 422 -22.37 11.86 8.87
C GLN A 422 -22.37 12.78 7.63
N VAL A 423 -21.64 13.86 7.70
CA VAL A 423 -21.45 14.79 6.57
C VAL A 423 -19.97 14.98 6.35
N ALA A 424 -19.50 14.72 5.13
CA ALA A 424 -18.15 15.05 4.69
C ALA A 424 -18.18 16.28 3.77
N ILE A 425 -17.21 17.17 3.95
CA ILE A 425 -17.05 18.43 3.22
C ILE A 425 -15.73 18.41 2.45
N PHE A 426 -15.76 18.91 1.21
CA PHE A 426 -14.64 18.99 0.30
C PHE A 426 -14.55 20.39 -0.31
N THR A 427 -13.33 20.87 -0.53
CA THR A 427 -13.04 22.08 -1.30
C THR A 427 -12.20 21.73 -2.53
N ALA A 428 -11.74 22.71 -3.30
CA ALA A 428 -11.03 22.43 -4.56
C ALA A 428 -9.59 21.94 -4.33
N ASP A 429 -8.96 22.42 -3.28
CA ASP A 429 -7.54 22.28 -2.95
C ASP A 429 -7.32 21.85 -1.49
N GLY A 430 -8.38 21.41 -0.83
CA GLY A 430 -8.36 21.06 0.59
C GLY A 430 -8.46 22.30 1.49
N PHE A 431 -8.53 22.09 2.81
CA PHE A 431 -8.68 23.17 3.79
C PHE A 431 -7.98 22.82 5.11
N ASN A 432 -7.82 23.79 6.00
CA ASN A 432 -7.08 23.65 7.27
C ASN A 432 -7.98 23.70 8.52
N SER A 433 -9.17 24.27 8.39
CA SER A 433 -10.17 24.26 9.46
C SER A 433 -11.60 24.31 8.93
N ILE A 434 -12.55 23.88 9.75
CA ILE A 434 -13.97 23.89 9.42
C ILE A 434 -14.82 24.28 10.62
N GLU A 435 -15.84 25.10 10.36
CA GLU A 435 -16.83 25.54 11.34
C GLU A 435 -18.18 24.91 11.09
N TYR A 436 -18.79 24.39 12.17
CA TYR A 436 -20.15 23.87 12.21
C TYR A 436 -21.03 24.80 13.04
N THR A 437 -21.75 25.67 12.35
CA THR A 437 -22.57 26.71 12.97
C THR A 437 -24.04 26.32 12.97
N TRP A 438 -24.71 26.39 14.13
CA TRP A 438 -26.15 26.24 14.18
C TRP A 438 -26.85 27.43 13.50
N VAL A 439 -27.88 27.16 12.70
CA VAL A 439 -28.65 28.21 12.02
C VAL A 439 -30.14 28.01 12.26
N ASP A 440 -30.86 29.11 12.44
CA ASP A 440 -32.33 29.09 12.45
C ASP A 440 -32.84 28.49 11.13
N PRO A 441 -33.79 27.53 11.17
CA PRO A 441 -34.46 27.06 9.96
C PRO A 441 -35.08 28.22 9.20
N ARG A 442 -35.17 28.12 7.86
CA ARG A 442 -35.72 29.22 7.07
C ARG A 442 -37.18 29.48 7.46
N PRO A 443 -37.63 30.75 7.46
CA PRO A 443 -39.00 31.07 7.81
C PRO A 443 -40.01 30.33 6.93
N GLY A 444 -40.84 29.48 7.55
CA GLY A 444 -41.88 28.70 6.86
C GLY A 444 -41.54 27.24 6.59
N ASP A 445 -40.31 26.80 6.86
CA ASP A 445 -39.97 25.40 6.90
C ASP A 445 -40.52 24.75 8.19
N ASN A 446 -41.06 23.53 8.08
CA ASN A 446 -41.53 22.74 9.22
C ASN A 446 -40.38 21.90 9.83
N LEU A 447 -39.18 22.48 9.91
CA LEU A 447 -38.01 21.83 10.51
C LEU A 447 -37.92 22.18 12.00
N ASN A 448 -37.42 21.25 12.80
CA ASN A 448 -37.26 21.45 14.23
C ASN A 448 -36.03 22.34 14.50
N GLN A 449 -36.18 23.31 15.41
CA GLN A 449 -35.10 24.21 15.86
C GLN A 449 -34.19 23.52 16.88
N ASP A 450 -33.92 22.23 16.68
CA ASP A 450 -33.18 21.42 17.63
C ASP A 450 -31.72 21.84 17.61
N THR A 451 -31.08 21.82 18.78
CA THR A 451 -29.62 21.78 18.89
C THR A 451 -29.11 20.45 18.34
N PHE A 452 -27.84 20.36 17.98
CA PHE A 452 -27.21 19.10 17.60
C PHE A 452 -26.00 18.80 18.46
N GLN A 453 -25.69 17.52 18.65
CA GLN A 453 -24.40 17.07 19.14
C GLN A 453 -23.53 16.69 17.94
N ILE A 454 -22.23 16.93 18.06
CA ILE A 454 -21.25 16.67 17.01
C ILE A 454 -20.09 15.81 17.52
N GLY A 455 -19.55 14.93 16.69
CA GLY A 455 -18.41 14.08 17.00
C GLY A 455 -18.04 13.21 15.81
N GLY A 456 -17.44 12.03 16.03
CA GLY A 456 -17.10 11.09 14.94
C GLY A 456 -16.27 11.73 13.83
N PHE A 457 -15.30 12.57 14.24
CA PHE A 457 -14.48 13.33 13.32
C PHE A 457 -13.53 12.40 12.56
N GLY A 458 -13.38 12.68 11.28
CA GLY A 458 -12.41 12.02 10.42
C GLY A 458 -12.02 12.98 9.31
N ALA A 459 -10.85 12.78 8.73
CA ALA A 459 -10.38 13.56 7.61
C ALA A 459 -9.57 12.69 6.67
N THR A 460 -9.34 13.17 5.46
CA THR A 460 -8.38 12.58 4.55
C THR A 460 -7.32 13.62 4.25
N THR A 461 -6.06 13.23 4.28
CA THR A 461 -4.95 14.05 3.79
C THR A 461 -4.34 13.39 2.56
N LEU A 462 -3.58 14.15 1.80
CA LEU A 462 -2.70 13.59 0.79
C LEU A 462 -1.38 13.18 1.44
N THR A 463 -0.87 11.99 1.09
CA THR A 463 0.48 11.55 1.41
C THR A 463 1.27 11.36 0.12
N THR A 464 2.56 11.71 0.20
CA THR A 464 3.53 11.59 -0.90
C THR A 464 4.53 10.45 -0.66
N ASP A 465 4.42 9.70 0.44
CA ASP A 465 5.51 8.79 0.83
C ASP A 465 5.04 7.52 1.57
N PRO A 466 5.35 6.33 1.06
CA PRO A 466 5.49 5.98 -0.37
C PRO A 466 4.12 5.89 -1.06
N VAL A 467 4.07 6.15 -2.37
CA VAL A 467 2.86 5.98 -3.19
C VAL A 467 3.06 4.83 -4.19
N GLU A 468 2.33 3.73 -3.99
CA GLU A 468 2.35 2.57 -4.88
C GLU A 468 1.13 2.55 -5.79
N PHE A 469 1.35 2.24 -7.08
CA PHE A 469 0.28 1.97 -8.04
C PHE A 469 0.68 0.91 -9.05
N SER A 470 -0.30 0.30 -9.70
CA SER A 470 -0.10 -0.74 -10.70
C SER A 470 -0.82 -0.42 -12.01
N LEU A 471 -0.14 -0.69 -13.13
CA LEU A 471 -0.69 -0.50 -14.47
C LEU A 471 -0.86 -1.86 -15.17
N PRO A 472 -2.09 -2.25 -15.53
CA PRO A 472 -2.32 -3.52 -16.20
C PRO A 472 -1.87 -3.47 -17.66
N VAL A 473 -1.22 -4.54 -18.10
CA VAL A 473 -0.74 -4.77 -19.47
C VAL A 473 -1.10 -6.18 -19.94
N GLN A 474 -1.21 -6.36 -21.25
CA GLN A 474 -1.48 -7.66 -21.88
C GLN A 474 -0.52 -7.92 -23.03
N VAL A 475 -0.21 -9.19 -23.25
CA VAL A 475 0.49 -9.68 -24.43
C VAL A 475 -0.54 -9.90 -25.53
N VAL A 476 -0.16 -9.52 -26.74
CA VAL A 476 -0.86 -9.89 -27.97
C VAL A 476 0.17 -10.56 -28.86
N ASP A 477 -0.08 -11.76 -29.35
CA ASP A 477 0.88 -12.49 -30.18
C ASP A 477 0.71 -12.23 -31.69
N GLY A 478 1.16 -13.17 -32.52
CA GLY A 478 1.30 -13.02 -33.97
C GLY A 478 -0.01 -13.06 -34.75
N ASP A 479 -1.03 -13.74 -34.28
CA ASP A 479 -2.34 -13.86 -34.92
C ASP A 479 -3.46 -13.09 -34.17
N GLY A 480 -3.18 -12.65 -32.94
CA GLY A 480 -3.95 -11.62 -32.26
C GLY A 480 -4.61 -12.05 -30.97
N ASP A 481 -4.29 -13.25 -30.49
CA ASP A 481 -4.71 -13.74 -29.18
C ASP A 481 -4.18 -12.83 -28.08
N ILE A 482 -4.89 -12.79 -26.95
CA ILE A 482 -4.61 -11.85 -25.86
C ILE A 482 -4.44 -12.63 -24.57
N SER A 483 -3.35 -12.34 -23.86
CA SER A 483 -3.07 -12.99 -22.59
C SER A 483 -3.97 -12.47 -21.46
N ASP A 484 -3.96 -13.19 -20.34
CA ASP A 484 -4.30 -12.60 -19.05
C ASP A 484 -3.46 -11.34 -18.76
N THR A 485 -3.89 -10.56 -17.78
CA THR A 485 -3.26 -9.28 -17.43
C THR A 485 -2.01 -9.48 -16.57
N GLY A 486 -0.88 -8.92 -17.02
CA GLY A 486 0.29 -8.65 -16.17
C GLY A 486 0.21 -7.24 -15.58
N ASN A 487 0.95 -6.96 -14.51
CA ASN A 487 0.92 -5.65 -13.84
C ASN A 487 2.32 -5.05 -13.74
N ILE A 488 2.47 -3.81 -14.20
CA ILE A 488 3.64 -2.99 -13.91
C ILE A 488 3.41 -2.32 -12.56
N THR A 489 4.18 -2.70 -11.54
CA THR A 489 4.14 -2.09 -10.21
C THR A 489 5.18 -0.97 -10.09
N ILE A 490 4.72 0.22 -9.71
CA ILE A 490 5.55 1.42 -9.56
C ILE A 490 5.37 1.95 -8.14
N THR A 491 6.47 2.17 -7.44
CA THR A 491 6.49 2.79 -6.11
C THR A 491 7.20 4.14 -6.20
N ALA A 492 6.45 5.23 -6.05
CA ALA A 492 6.99 6.58 -5.99
C ALA A 492 7.38 6.91 -4.54
N VAL A 493 8.65 7.20 -4.31
CA VAL A 493 9.22 7.48 -2.97
C VAL A 493 9.81 8.88 -2.91
N THR A 494 9.84 9.50 -1.72
CA THR A 494 10.50 10.80 -1.60
C THR A 494 12.02 10.69 -1.80
N PRO A 495 12.70 11.76 -2.27
CA PRO A 495 14.14 11.73 -2.51
C PRO A 495 14.99 11.32 -1.29
N SER A 496 14.50 11.59 -0.07
CA SER A 496 15.19 11.24 1.17
C SER A 496 15.23 9.73 1.40
N GLU A 497 14.14 9.02 1.09
CA GLU A 497 14.03 7.57 1.24
C GLU A 497 14.85 6.83 0.19
N MET A 498 14.82 7.29 -1.07
CA MET A 498 15.60 6.68 -2.16
C MET A 498 17.12 6.71 -1.90
N MET A 499 17.61 7.73 -1.19
CA MET A 499 19.02 7.83 -0.79
C MET A 499 19.37 6.87 0.36
N ALA A 500 18.40 6.51 1.20
CA ALA A 500 18.59 5.56 2.29
C ALA A 500 18.65 4.11 1.77
N THR A 501 17.82 3.74 0.80
CA THR A 501 17.87 2.44 0.11
C THR A 501 19.17 2.29 -0.68
N ALA A 502 19.55 3.30 -1.48
CA ALA A 502 20.82 3.28 -2.23
C ALA A 502 22.06 3.17 -1.31
N ALA A 503 22.04 3.84 -0.15
CA ALA A 503 23.12 3.73 0.83
C ALA A 503 23.18 2.34 1.50
N SER A 504 22.04 1.67 1.67
CA SER A 504 21.98 0.32 2.25
C SER A 504 22.57 -0.74 1.30
N GLU A 505 22.36 -0.60 -0.02
CA GLU A 505 22.94 -1.50 -1.02
C GLU A 505 24.46 -1.30 -1.16
N ASP A 506 24.95 -0.05 -1.15
CA ASP A 506 26.38 0.26 -1.23
C ASP A 506 27.16 -0.21 0.02
N LEU A 507 26.52 -0.19 1.20
CA LEU A 507 27.09 -0.74 2.42
C LEU A 507 27.20 -2.27 2.41
N SER A 508 26.36 -2.98 1.65
CA SER A 508 26.41 -4.44 1.53
C SER A 508 27.66 -4.92 0.75
N LEU A 509 28.07 -4.16 -0.28
CA LEU A 509 29.25 -4.43 -1.10
C LEU A 509 30.57 -4.02 -0.43
N ALA A 510 30.52 -3.14 0.58
CA ALA A 510 31.70 -2.62 1.28
C ALA A 510 32.19 -3.51 2.45
N SER A 511 31.53 -4.63 2.76
CA SER A 511 31.94 -5.56 3.83
C SER A 511 33.13 -6.47 3.44
N PHE A 512 34.23 -5.86 2.98
CA PHE A 512 35.51 -6.56 2.84
C PHE A 512 36.15 -6.75 4.23
N SER A 513 35.98 -7.93 4.82
CA SER A 513 36.70 -8.34 6.02
C SER A 513 38.19 -8.58 5.72
N ALA A 514 39.00 -7.53 5.83
CA ALA A 514 40.45 -7.67 5.82
C ALA A 514 40.93 -8.13 7.20
N THR A 515 41.24 -9.43 7.33
CA THR A 515 41.96 -9.94 8.51
C THR A 515 43.43 -9.54 8.39
N PHE A 516 43.86 -8.49 9.12
CA PHE A 516 45.28 -8.12 9.18
C PHE A 516 46.03 -8.98 10.20
N ASP A 517 46.79 -9.97 9.73
CA ASP A 517 47.85 -10.61 10.52
C ASP A 517 49.06 -9.65 10.56
N SER A 518 49.42 -9.21 11.76
CA SER A 518 50.50 -8.23 12.01
C SER A 518 51.92 -8.81 11.91
N SER A 519 52.10 -10.02 11.37
CA SER A 519 53.42 -10.62 11.21
C SER A 519 53.79 -10.82 9.74
N THR A 520 54.73 -9.97 9.28
CA THR A 520 55.54 -10.07 8.05
C THR A 520 54.95 -9.50 6.74
N LEU A 521 55.32 -8.24 6.43
CA LEU A 521 55.48 -7.79 5.05
C LEU A 521 56.83 -7.06 4.89
N GLN A 522 57.85 -7.83 4.50
CA GLN A 522 58.97 -7.33 3.70
C GLN A 522 58.74 -7.81 2.26
N GLY A 523 58.81 -6.90 1.30
CA GLY A 523 58.94 -7.25 -0.12
C GLY A 523 57.76 -6.85 -0.98
N THR A 524 57.97 -5.80 -1.76
CA THR A 524 57.59 -5.62 -3.17
C THR A 524 56.67 -6.69 -3.77
N GLU A 525 55.41 -6.33 -4.07
CA GLU A 525 54.67 -6.61 -5.33
C GLU A 525 53.21 -6.13 -5.21
N LEU A 526 52.52 -5.99 -6.36
CA LEU A 526 51.09 -5.66 -6.58
C LEU A 526 50.74 -4.21 -6.95
N PHE A 527 51.24 -3.76 -8.11
CA PHE A 527 50.42 -3.00 -9.06
C PHE A 527 50.79 -3.41 -10.48
N ASN A 528 50.02 -4.32 -11.05
CA ASN A 528 49.96 -4.50 -12.50
C ASN A 528 48.51 -4.74 -12.92
N THR A 529 47.79 -3.65 -13.21
CA THR A 529 46.57 -3.68 -14.00
C THR A 529 46.72 -2.67 -15.15
N SER A 530 46.16 -3.05 -16.30
CA SER A 530 46.36 -2.50 -17.64
C SER A 530 45.84 -1.06 -17.84
N PRO A 531 46.24 -0.35 -18.93
CA PRO A 531 46.07 1.11 -19.06
C PRO A 531 44.65 1.62 -19.38
N SER A 532 43.60 0.81 -19.30
CA SER A 532 42.27 1.16 -19.86
C SER A 532 41.22 1.65 -18.84
N ARG A 533 41.58 1.92 -17.58
CA ARG A 533 40.65 2.44 -16.55
C ARG A 533 41.22 3.61 -15.75
N GLN A 534 41.82 4.58 -16.43
CA GLN A 534 42.45 5.74 -15.77
C GLN A 534 41.62 7.04 -15.85
N THR A 535 40.31 6.96 -16.10
CA THR A 535 39.45 8.15 -16.20
C THR A 535 38.53 8.41 -15.01
N ASP A 536 38.20 7.43 -14.14
CA ASP A 536 37.12 7.62 -13.15
C ASP A 536 37.54 7.57 -11.67
N VAL A 537 38.79 7.91 -11.34
CA VAL A 537 39.25 7.96 -9.93
C VAL A 537 39.68 9.37 -9.52
N ARG A 538 38.86 10.38 -9.82
CA ARG A 538 39.09 11.78 -9.36
C ARG A 538 38.03 12.34 -8.41
N SER A 539 37.10 11.54 -7.91
CA SER A 539 36.12 11.97 -6.91
C SER A 539 35.87 10.90 -5.84
N MET A 540 36.92 10.49 -5.12
CA MET A 540 36.74 9.90 -3.79
C MET A 540 36.80 11.05 -2.76
N GLY A 541 35.64 11.67 -2.53
CA GLY A 541 35.41 12.59 -1.42
C GLY A 541 35.48 11.84 -0.08
N LEU A 542 35.85 12.57 0.96
CA LEU A 542 36.13 12.10 2.32
C LEU A 542 35.12 11.06 2.85
N MET A 543 35.63 9.92 3.33
CA MET A 543 34.90 9.02 4.22
C MET A 543 34.54 9.75 5.52
N SER A 544 33.25 9.85 5.83
CA SER A 544 32.73 10.22 7.15
C SER A 544 32.83 9.00 8.07
N MET A 545 33.56 9.13 9.18
CA MET A 545 33.45 8.22 10.32
C MET A 545 32.37 8.78 11.25
N THR A 546 31.23 8.10 11.35
CA THR A 546 30.17 8.44 12.31
C THR A 546 30.67 8.20 13.74
N ALA A 547 30.82 9.28 14.52
CA ALA A 547 31.03 9.22 15.96
C ALA A 547 29.66 9.24 16.65
N ALA A 548 29.39 8.21 17.45
CA ALA A 548 28.22 8.12 18.30
C ALA A 548 28.26 9.15 19.45
N ALA A 549 27.09 9.73 19.71
CA ALA A 549 26.64 10.38 20.95
C ALA A 549 27.14 11.81 21.28
N SER A 550 26.13 12.66 21.51
CA SER A 550 26.07 13.84 22.40
C SER A 550 26.28 15.23 21.76
N GLY A 551 25.15 15.89 21.47
CA GLY A 551 24.96 17.34 21.61
C GLY A 551 25.82 18.28 20.75
N LEU A 552 25.32 18.63 19.57
CA LEU A 552 25.74 19.83 18.84
C LEU A 552 24.52 20.60 18.35
N SER A 553 24.34 21.81 18.88
CA SER A 553 23.32 22.78 18.49
C SER A 553 23.63 23.40 17.11
N TYR A 554 22.63 23.46 16.23
CA TYR A 554 22.72 24.13 14.93
C TYR A 554 22.88 25.65 15.13
N GLN A 555 24.02 26.22 14.74
CA GLN A 555 24.16 27.67 14.55
C GLN A 555 24.35 27.96 13.06
N SER A 556 23.61 28.96 12.57
CA SER A 556 23.44 29.35 11.18
C SER A 556 24.76 29.63 10.42
N MET A 557 24.77 29.28 9.14
CA MET A 557 25.90 29.42 8.21
C MET A 557 26.26 30.90 7.91
N PRO A 558 27.55 31.28 7.90
CA PRO A 558 28.02 32.50 7.23
C PRO A 558 28.80 32.22 5.92
N ALA A 559 28.86 33.25 5.08
CA ALA A 559 29.28 33.31 3.67
C ALA A 559 30.73 32.84 3.33
N PRO A 560 31.07 32.63 2.04
CA PRO A 560 32.10 31.68 1.59
C PRO A 560 33.57 32.17 1.58
N ASP A 561 33.97 33.12 2.44
CA ASP A 561 35.32 33.72 2.40
C ASP A 561 36.13 33.69 3.72
N GLN A 562 35.77 32.82 4.67
CA GLN A 562 36.54 32.62 5.91
C GLN A 562 37.30 31.29 5.92
N THR A 563 38.60 31.33 6.23
CA THR A 563 39.45 30.14 6.40
C THR A 563 39.21 29.45 7.74
N TRP A 564 38.93 28.15 7.67
CA TRP A 564 38.79 27.23 8.81
C TRP A 564 40.00 27.26 9.76
N GLN A 565 39.76 27.46 11.06
CA GLN A 565 40.70 27.06 12.12
C GLN A 565 40.02 25.99 12.99
N PHE A 566 40.42 24.73 12.83
CA PHE A 566 40.02 23.67 13.74
C PHE A 566 40.98 23.67 14.94
N ALA A 567 40.52 24.14 16.09
CA ALA A 567 41.17 23.89 17.36
C ALA A 567 40.58 22.59 17.93
N ASN A 568 41.37 21.51 17.94
CA ASN A 568 40.98 20.27 18.59
C ASN A 568 41.50 20.31 20.03
N THR A 569 40.60 20.29 21.01
CA THR A 569 40.92 20.22 22.44
C THR A 569 40.31 18.95 23.01
N ASP A 570 41.09 18.18 23.76
CA ASP A 570 40.55 17.08 24.55
C ASP A 570 39.81 17.61 25.80
N ALA A 571 39.10 16.72 26.49
CA ALA A 571 38.36 17.02 27.73
C ALA A 571 39.25 17.48 28.92
N ALA A 572 40.57 17.66 28.71
CA ALA A 572 41.53 18.18 29.68
C ALA A 572 42.22 19.50 29.23
N GLY A 573 41.89 20.03 28.04
CA GLY A 573 42.30 21.38 27.61
C GLY A 573 43.73 21.53 27.10
N THR A 574 44.36 20.47 26.55
CA THR A 574 45.73 20.58 25.99
C THR A 574 45.73 20.62 24.46
N GLN A 575 46.32 21.66 23.85
CA GLN A 575 46.37 21.84 22.39
C GLN A 575 47.64 21.23 21.76
N PHE A 576 47.47 20.50 20.65
CA PHE A 576 48.57 20.08 19.78
C PHE A 576 48.79 21.07 18.62
N HIS A 577 50.03 21.46 18.36
CA HIS A 577 50.40 22.26 17.19
C HIS A 577 50.57 21.37 15.96
N SER A 578 49.77 21.56 14.91
CA SER A 578 49.98 20.94 13.60
C SER A 578 50.88 21.80 12.70
N TRP A 579 51.78 21.14 11.97
CA TRP A 579 52.65 21.78 10.98
C TRP A 579 51.92 21.83 9.63
N ALA A 580 51.67 23.04 9.13
CA ALA A 580 51.08 23.25 7.82
C ALA A 580 52.13 23.04 6.72
N ASN A 581 51.86 22.16 5.75
CA ASN A 581 52.62 22.12 4.51
C ASN A 581 51.83 22.84 3.41
N SER A 582 52.31 24.02 3.04
CA SER A 582 51.72 24.90 2.04
C SER A 582 52.29 24.65 0.65
N GLY A 583 51.40 24.40 -0.32
CA GLY A 583 51.51 24.93 -1.69
C GLY A 583 52.13 24.04 -2.77
N ALA A 584 51.40 23.89 -3.88
CA ALA A 584 52.01 23.81 -5.21
C ALA A 584 51.12 24.51 -6.24
N PHE A 585 51.60 25.69 -6.65
CA PHE A 585 51.22 26.46 -7.83
C PHE A 585 51.71 25.74 -9.10
N SER A 586 50.96 25.87 -10.19
CA SER A 586 51.42 25.57 -11.54
C SER A 586 52.39 26.66 -12.02
N GLY A 587 53.57 26.27 -12.52
CA GLY A 587 54.57 27.19 -13.04
C GLY A 587 55.80 26.47 -13.61
N VAL A 588 55.94 26.51 -14.93
CA VAL A 588 57.09 26.08 -15.73
C VAL A 588 58.36 26.84 -15.34
N VAL A 589 59.52 26.16 -15.23
CA VAL A 589 60.85 26.53 -15.81
C VAL A 589 61.95 25.56 -15.35
N GLN A 590 62.86 25.31 -16.29
CA GLN A 590 64.05 24.45 -16.30
C GLN A 590 65.08 24.70 -15.18
N GLY A 591 65.86 23.65 -14.86
CA GLY A 591 67.31 23.80 -14.66
C GLY A 591 67.92 23.24 -13.37
N ALA A 592 68.63 22.12 -13.53
CA ALA A 592 69.95 21.79 -12.95
C ALA A 592 70.18 21.62 -11.42
N ASN A 593 70.91 20.53 -11.13
CA ASN A 593 71.91 20.30 -10.08
C ASN A 593 71.49 19.82 -8.67
N HIS A 594 71.85 18.54 -8.40
CA HIS A 594 72.71 18.02 -7.30
C HIS A 594 72.55 18.59 -5.86
N VAL A 595 72.69 17.88 -4.73
CA VAL A 595 73.06 16.49 -4.33
C VAL A 595 73.05 16.45 -2.78
N ASN A 596 72.80 15.26 -2.22
CA ASN A 596 73.23 14.67 -0.94
C ASN A 596 72.59 14.89 0.44
N PHE A 597 72.48 13.70 1.05
CA PHE A 597 72.14 13.23 2.39
C PHE A 597 72.99 13.79 3.55
N ALA A 598 72.38 13.81 4.74
CA ALA A 598 73.09 13.68 6.01
C ALA A 598 72.29 12.77 6.97
N GLN A 599 72.94 11.67 7.34
CA GLN A 599 72.63 10.68 8.37
C GLN A 599 72.89 11.27 9.77
N ILE A 600 72.04 10.98 10.77
CA ILE A 600 72.41 11.03 12.19
C ILE A 600 71.85 9.79 12.92
N ASP A 601 72.77 9.10 13.59
CA ASP A 601 72.65 7.90 14.43
C ASP A 601 71.90 8.12 15.77
N GLY A 602 71.20 7.07 16.22
CA GLY A 602 71.56 6.26 17.40
C GLY A 602 71.45 6.82 18.83
N SER A 603 70.89 5.97 19.70
CA SER A 603 70.94 5.89 21.18
C SER A 603 69.86 6.63 22.00
N ASP A 604 68.93 5.88 22.64
CA ASP A 604 69.07 5.48 24.05
C ASP A 604 67.97 4.49 24.51
N THR A 605 68.25 3.82 25.64
CA THR A 605 67.77 2.50 26.08
C THR A 605 66.60 2.46 27.08
N LEU A 606 65.99 1.27 27.18
CA LEU A 606 65.11 0.73 28.24
C LEU A 606 65.36 1.23 29.69
N GLY A 607 64.27 1.49 30.42
CA GLY A 607 64.22 1.61 31.87
C GLY A 607 62.94 0.97 32.43
N SER A 608 63.09 0.12 33.45
CA SER A 608 62.06 -0.79 33.98
C SER A 608 61.69 -0.51 35.45
N PHE A 609 60.42 -0.79 35.78
CA PHE A 609 59.84 -1.25 37.08
C PHE A 609 59.65 -0.32 38.31
N GLY A 610 58.44 -0.49 38.89
CA GLY A 610 58.05 -0.31 40.30
C GLY A 610 56.66 0.36 40.40
N GLY A 611 55.57 -0.18 40.95
CA GLY A 611 55.27 -1.31 41.84
C GLY A 611 54.36 -0.81 42.98
N ILE A 612 53.25 -1.53 43.26
CA ILE A 612 52.37 -1.47 44.47
C ILE A 612 51.26 -0.37 44.38
N GLU A 613 49.94 -0.58 44.61
CA GLU A 613 49.21 -1.39 45.61
C GLU A 613 47.75 -1.66 45.19
N ALA A 614 47.14 -2.72 45.73
CA ALA A 614 45.74 -3.10 45.51
C ALA A 614 44.84 -2.78 46.71
N GLY A 615 43.61 -2.28 46.43
CA GLY A 615 42.41 -2.38 47.28
C GLY A 615 41.63 -1.06 47.44
N PRO A 616 40.33 -1.07 47.81
CA PRO A 616 39.31 -2.12 47.74
C PRO A 616 38.11 -1.75 46.83
N ARG A 617 37.37 -2.78 46.40
CA ARG A 617 36.06 -2.66 45.74
C ARG A 617 35.05 -2.11 46.74
N MET A 618 34.49 -0.92 46.50
CA MET A 618 33.26 -0.47 47.17
C MET A 618 32.07 -0.89 46.31
N ALA A 619 31.27 -1.80 46.86
CA ALA A 619 29.94 -2.10 46.39
C ALA A 619 29.06 -0.85 46.55
N MET A 620 28.39 -0.43 45.47
CA MET A 620 27.20 0.40 45.56
C MET A 620 25.99 -0.53 45.50
N ASN A 621 25.30 -0.60 46.62
CA ASN A 621 24.03 -1.29 46.80
C ASN A 621 22.93 -0.46 46.12
N PHE A 622 22.32 -0.96 45.05
CA PHE A 622 21.05 -0.45 44.56
C PHE A 622 19.96 -1.44 45.00
N ASP A 623 19.32 -1.15 46.13
CA ASP A 623 18.02 -1.72 46.47
C ASP A 623 16.96 -1.01 45.62
N SER A 624 16.37 -1.69 44.63
CA SER A 624 15.07 -1.28 44.07
C SER A 624 14.24 -2.50 43.60
N PRO A 625 12.89 -2.44 43.66
CA PRO A 625 12.00 -3.60 43.45
C PRO A 625 11.82 -4.02 41.97
N LEU A 626 12.76 -3.70 41.08
CA LEU A 626 12.64 -3.96 39.63
C LEU A 626 13.35 -5.25 39.15
N GLN A 627 13.99 -6.02 40.04
CA GLN A 627 14.65 -7.29 39.68
C GLN A 627 13.80 -8.57 39.93
N GLN A 628 12.55 -8.45 40.37
CA GLN A 628 11.64 -9.61 40.47
C GLN A 628 10.61 -9.69 39.32
N GLY A 629 10.56 -8.70 38.43
CA GLY A 629 9.70 -8.72 37.23
C GLY A 629 10.38 -9.28 35.97
N LEU A 630 11.71 -9.17 35.86
CA LEU A 630 12.46 -9.56 34.65
C LEU A 630 12.87 -11.05 34.59
N ALA A 631 12.75 -11.78 35.69
CA ALA A 631 13.06 -13.22 35.73
C ALA A 631 11.87 -14.12 35.32
N GLN A 632 10.69 -13.57 35.04
CA GLN A 632 9.54 -14.32 34.52
C GLN A 632 9.36 -14.20 33.00
N ILE A 633 10.14 -13.32 32.33
CA ILE A 633 10.11 -13.14 30.87
C ILE A 633 11.20 -13.99 30.18
N GLU A 634 12.32 -14.26 30.84
CA GLU A 634 13.39 -15.15 30.31
C GLU A 634 13.06 -16.67 30.32
N ASP A 635 11.91 -17.08 30.88
CA ASP A 635 11.42 -18.47 30.82
C ASP A 635 10.37 -18.70 29.72
N VAL A 636 9.83 -17.64 29.09
CA VAL A 636 8.92 -17.76 27.94
C VAL A 636 9.73 -17.83 26.63
N ASP A 637 10.80 -17.05 26.52
CA ASP A 637 11.68 -17.04 25.33
C ASP A 637 12.48 -18.34 25.14
N ARG A 638 12.78 -19.06 26.22
CA ARG A 638 13.44 -20.38 26.13
C ARG A 638 12.51 -21.51 25.73
N GLY A 639 11.19 -21.29 25.76
CA GLY A 639 10.18 -22.23 25.27
C GLY A 639 10.03 -22.20 23.74
N PHE A 640 10.21 -21.02 23.12
CA PHE A 640 10.06 -20.86 21.67
C PHE A 640 11.34 -21.20 20.88
N ALA A 641 12.52 -20.88 21.41
CA ALA A 641 13.79 -21.26 20.78
C ALA A 641 14.07 -22.78 20.73
N GLY A 642 13.29 -23.59 21.46
CA GLY A 642 13.40 -25.05 21.48
C GLY A 642 12.61 -25.78 20.38
N MET A 643 11.69 -25.10 19.67
CA MET A 643 10.89 -25.70 18.59
C MET A 643 11.50 -25.47 17.19
N GLU A 644 12.48 -24.58 17.07
CA GLU A 644 13.14 -24.24 15.81
C GLU A 644 14.24 -25.23 15.37
N GLN A 645 14.53 -26.28 16.16
CA GLN A 645 15.62 -27.24 15.87
C GLN A 645 15.17 -28.68 15.55
N ALA A 646 13.89 -28.92 15.26
CA ALA A 646 13.42 -30.24 14.81
C ALA A 646 13.08 -30.24 13.31
N HIS A 647 14.11 -30.49 12.49
CA HIS A 647 14.08 -31.09 11.15
C HIS A 647 12.86 -30.82 10.23
N GLY A 648 13.06 -30.04 9.15
CA GLY A 648 12.23 -30.23 7.94
C GLY A 648 11.89 -29.02 7.07
N PHE A 649 12.76 -28.01 6.91
CA PHE A 649 12.56 -26.92 5.94
C PHE A 649 13.53 -27.05 4.76
N GLU A 650 13.40 -28.11 3.95
CA GLU A 650 14.04 -28.22 2.62
C GLU A 650 13.12 -28.89 1.57
N ALA A 651 11.79 -28.91 1.77
CA ALA A 651 10.86 -29.57 0.85
C ALA A 651 9.63 -28.75 0.43
N LEU A 652 9.71 -27.41 0.49
CA LEU A 652 8.60 -26.52 0.09
C LEU A 652 8.93 -25.60 -1.10
N SER A 653 10.08 -25.77 -1.76
CA SER A 653 10.41 -25.04 -2.99
C SER A 653 9.97 -25.73 -4.28
N ASP A 654 9.27 -26.87 -4.21
CA ASP A 654 8.97 -27.73 -5.39
C ASP A 654 7.46 -27.99 -5.62
N LEU A 655 6.58 -27.24 -4.95
CA LEU A 655 5.14 -27.25 -5.24
C LEU A 655 4.65 -25.81 -5.37
N GLY A 656 4.56 -25.32 -6.60
CA GLY A 656 4.09 -23.98 -6.93
C GLY A 656 2.62 -23.75 -6.56
N LEU A 657 2.38 -23.30 -5.34
CA LEU A 657 1.09 -22.79 -4.86
C LEU A 657 1.34 -21.55 -4.00
N ALA A 658 1.30 -20.39 -4.66
CA ALA A 658 1.32 -19.09 -4.02
C ALA A 658 -0.11 -18.74 -3.54
N GLN A 659 -0.47 -19.06 -2.30
CA GLN A 659 -1.57 -18.41 -1.58
C GLN A 659 -1.30 -18.45 -0.06
N ALA A 660 -0.64 -17.42 0.46
CA ALA A 660 -0.35 -17.26 1.89
C ALA A 660 -0.76 -15.87 2.41
N LEU A 661 -1.91 -15.35 1.97
CA LEU A 661 -2.40 -14.01 2.35
C LEU A 661 -3.50 -13.92 3.44
N PRO A 662 -4.18 -14.99 3.94
CA PRO A 662 -5.20 -14.79 4.98
C PRO A 662 -4.80 -15.21 6.42
N MET A 663 -3.56 -15.62 6.69
CA MET A 663 -3.17 -16.15 8.01
C MET A 663 -2.54 -15.11 8.95
N ALA A 664 -1.93 -14.06 8.41
CA ALA A 664 -1.30 -12.98 9.20
C ALA A 664 -2.36 -12.10 9.90
N ASP A 665 -3.46 -11.78 9.21
CA ASP A 665 -4.55 -10.96 9.77
C ASP A 665 -5.34 -11.71 10.84
N ALA A 666 -5.51 -13.03 10.68
CA ALA A 666 -6.15 -13.88 11.68
C ALA A 666 -5.31 -13.97 12.96
N MET A 667 -3.98 -13.97 12.86
CA MET A 667 -3.08 -13.97 14.01
C MET A 667 -3.00 -12.60 14.70
N ALA A 668 -3.02 -11.49 13.95
CA ALA A 668 -3.08 -10.14 14.51
C ALA A 668 -4.38 -9.87 15.29
N GLY A 669 -5.52 -10.37 14.79
CA GLY A 669 -6.80 -10.30 15.51
C GLY A 669 -6.83 -11.11 16.80
N MET A 670 -6.14 -12.25 16.84
CA MET A 670 -6.01 -13.09 18.04
C MET A 670 -5.12 -12.47 19.12
N GLU A 671 -4.06 -11.75 18.74
CA GLU A 671 -3.19 -11.03 19.70
C GLU A 671 -3.91 -9.84 20.35
N GLN A 672 -4.75 -9.12 19.60
CA GLN A 672 -5.58 -8.03 20.16
C GLN A 672 -6.61 -8.55 21.18
N LEU A 673 -7.24 -9.70 20.91
CA LEU A 673 -8.15 -10.37 21.85
C LEU A 673 -7.46 -10.80 23.16
N LEU A 674 -6.19 -11.21 23.08
CA LEU A 674 -5.38 -11.57 24.25
C LEU A 674 -4.95 -10.35 25.08
N LEU A 675 -4.82 -9.18 24.44
CA LEU A 675 -4.49 -7.91 25.08
C LEU A 675 -5.71 -7.30 25.80
N LEU A 676 -6.91 -7.39 25.21
CA LEU A 676 -8.17 -6.99 25.86
C LEU A 676 -8.54 -7.89 27.05
N ALA A 677 -8.17 -9.16 27.04
CA ALA A 677 -8.43 -10.09 28.15
C ALA A 677 -7.49 -9.89 29.36
N ASN A 678 -6.28 -9.35 29.15
CA ASN A 678 -5.26 -9.18 30.20
C ASN A 678 -5.11 -7.74 30.71
N GLY A 679 -5.68 -6.74 30.02
CA GLY A 679 -5.68 -5.34 30.43
C GLY A 679 -6.74 -5.00 31.50
N GLY A 680 -6.50 -5.36 32.76
CA GLY A 680 -7.14 -4.68 33.90
C GLY A 680 -7.89 -5.57 34.90
N VAL A 681 -7.13 -6.15 35.85
CA VAL A 681 -7.69 -6.62 37.12
C VAL A 681 -8.03 -5.39 37.98
N GLY A 682 -9.29 -4.95 37.92
CA GLY A 682 -9.75 -3.75 38.61
C GLY A 682 -11.26 -3.63 38.78
N ASN A 683 -11.90 -4.65 39.36
CA ASN A 683 -13.20 -4.59 40.05
C ASN A 683 -14.27 -3.65 39.45
N GLY A 684 -14.81 -3.99 38.28
CA GLY A 684 -15.99 -3.39 37.67
C GLY A 684 -16.47 -4.30 36.54
N GLN A 685 -17.77 -4.54 36.43
CA GLN A 685 -18.34 -5.44 35.44
C GLN A 685 -17.87 -5.06 34.02
N VAL A 686 -17.12 -5.93 33.36
CA VAL A 686 -16.87 -5.82 31.92
C VAL A 686 -18.23 -5.86 31.23
N ASN A 687 -18.54 -4.83 30.44
CA ASN A 687 -19.77 -4.75 29.65
C ASN A 687 -19.76 -5.90 28.63
N GLN A 688 -20.44 -7.00 28.97
CA GLN A 688 -20.54 -8.20 28.14
C GLN A 688 -21.23 -7.94 26.78
N GLU A 689 -21.88 -6.78 26.61
CA GLU A 689 -22.41 -6.30 25.31
C GLU A 689 -21.31 -5.89 24.32
N VAL A 690 -20.25 -5.20 24.77
CA VAL A 690 -19.17 -4.72 23.89
C VAL A 690 -18.34 -5.88 23.35
N ALA A 691 -18.13 -6.92 24.16
CA ALA A 691 -17.45 -8.13 23.74
C ALA A 691 -18.31 -8.96 22.76
N ALA A 692 -19.64 -8.92 22.87
CA ALA A 692 -20.54 -9.61 21.97
C ALA A 692 -20.67 -8.91 20.61
N GLU A 693 -20.67 -7.57 20.60
CA GLU A 693 -20.65 -6.76 19.38
C GLU A 693 -19.32 -6.88 18.63
N ALA A 694 -18.18 -6.86 19.33
CA ALA A 694 -16.87 -7.08 18.72
C ALA A 694 -16.73 -8.49 18.10
N LEU A 695 -17.32 -9.51 18.73
CA LEU A 695 -17.30 -10.89 18.22
C LEU A 695 -18.25 -11.06 17.02
N ALA A 696 -19.37 -10.34 16.98
CA ALA A 696 -20.29 -10.33 15.84
C ALA A 696 -19.71 -9.58 14.63
N GLN A 697 -18.94 -8.51 14.87
CA GLN A 697 -18.24 -7.77 13.84
C GLN A 697 -17.09 -8.58 13.24
N LEU A 698 -16.31 -9.28 14.07
CA LEU A 698 -15.24 -10.18 13.62
C LEU A 698 -15.78 -11.37 12.80
N ALA A 699 -16.97 -11.87 13.13
CA ALA A 699 -17.62 -12.93 12.35
C ALA A 699 -18.13 -12.45 10.97
N GLN A 700 -18.41 -11.15 10.82
CA GLN A 700 -18.78 -10.53 9.54
C GLN A 700 -17.55 -10.17 8.70
N ASP A 701 -16.48 -9.67 9.32
CA ASP A 701 -15.26 -9.25 8.62
C ASP A 701 -14.38 -10.43 8.15
N VAL A 702 -14.39 -11.56 8.86
CA VAL A 702 -13.59 -12.75 8.49
C VAL A 702 -14.24 -13.61 7.40
N GLY A 703 -15.48 -13.30 6.98
CA GLY A 703 -16.14 -14.04 5.90
C GLY A 703 -16.21 -15.55 6.17
N ILE A 704 -16.81 -15.95 7.29
CA ILE A 704 -16.97 -17.37 7.67
C ILE A 704 -17.65 -18.18 6.55
N ASP A 705 -18.51 -17.57 5.74
CA ASP A 705 -19.11 -18.21 4.56
C ASP A 705 -18.06 -18.57 3.49
N ASN A 706 -17.03 -17.74 3.29
CA ASN A 706 -15.90 -18.05 2.39
C ASN A 706 -14.99 -19.15 2.95
N LEU A 707 -14.85 -19.22 4.28
CA LEU A 707 -14.11 -20.29 4.94
C LEU A 707 -14.86 -21.63 4.84
N ILE A 708 -16.19 -21.60 4.98
CA ILE A 708 -17.08 -22.75 4.79
C ILE A 708 -17.05 -23.24 3.33
N ASP A 709 -17.09 -22.33 2.35
CA ASP A 709 -17.01 -22.69 0.92
C ASP A 709 -15.61 -23.19 0.52
N HIS A 710 -14.55 -22.62 1.11
CA HIS A 710 -13.17 -23.10 0.91
C HIS A 710 -12.99 -24.53 1.43
N PHE A 711 -13.49 -24.84 2.64
CA PHE A 711 -13.44 -26.21 3.18
C PHE A 711 -14.45 -27.17 2.53
N ALA A 712 -15.55 -26.69 1.96
CA ALA A 712 -16.49 -27.50 1.19
C ALA A 712 -15.88 -27.99 -0.14
N SER A 713 -14.99 -27.21 -0.75
CA SER A 713 -14.26 -27.60 -1.97
C SER A 713 -13.18 -28.68 -1.73
N ALA A 714 -12.61 -28.74 -0.52
CA ALA A 714 -11.57 -29.68 -0.14
C ALA A 714 -12.10 -31.07 0.29
N ALA A 715 -13.40 -31.25 0.47
CA ALA A 715 -14.01 -32.47 1.01
C ALA A 715 -14.19 -33.63 0.00
N GLY A 716 -13.55 -33.56 -1.17
CA GLY A 716 -13.59 -34.62 -2.19
C GLY A 716 -12.86 -35.91 -1.81
N GLU A 717 -11.99 -35.91 -0.78
CA GLU A 717 -11.04 -37.01 -0.56
C GLU A 717 -10.86 -37.48 0.90
N ALA A 718 -11.88 -37.57 1.77
CA ALA A 718 -11.72 -38.32 3.03
C ALA A 718 -13.05 -38.72 3.73
N PRO A 719 -13.45 -40.01 3.75
CA PRO A 719 -14.69 -40.46 4.39
C PRO A 719 -14.72 -40.39 5.93
N ALA A 720 -13.58 -40.15 6.58
CA ALA A 720 -13.47 -40.12 8.04
C ALA A 720 -13.81 -38.75 8.67
N LEU A 721 -13.73 -37.65 7.91
CA LEU A 721 -14.08 -36.30 8.37
C LEU A 721 -15.59 -36.02 8.38
N GLY A 722 -16.37 -36.74 7.57
CA GLY A 722 -17.83 -36.53 7.46
C GLY A 722 -18.64 -36.87 8.72
N ALA A 723 -18.11 -37.71 9.62
CA ALA A 723 -18.81 -38.12 10.84
C ALA A 723 -18.62 -37.16 12.03
N MET A 724 -17.54 -36.36 12.05
CA MET A 724 -17.34 -35.31 13.06
C MET A 724 -18.05 -34.01 12.65
N HIS A 725 -18.18 -33.77 11.35
CA HIS A 725 -18.90 -32.64 10.76
C HIS A 725 -20.41 -32.63 11.09
N SER A 726 -21.08 -33.79 11.11
CA SER A 726 -22.52 -33.83 11.41
C SER A 726 -22.85 -33.47 12.86
N ALA A 727 -21.93 -33.71 13.81
CA ALA A 727 -22.14 -33.39 15.22
C ALA A 727 -21.89 -31.90 15.52
N GLY A 728 -20.90 -31.27 14.86
CA GLY A 728 -20.60 -29.85 15.01
C GLY A 728 -21.66 -28.94 14.39
N VAL A 729 -22.17 -29.29 13.20
CA VAL A 729 -23.21 -28.51 12.51
C VAL A 729 -24.57 -28.61 13.21
N GLU A 730 -24.89 -29.75 13.85
CA GLU A 730 -26.11 -29.90 14.66
C GLU A 730 -26.06 -29.05 15.94
N GLN A 731 -24.88 -28.88 16.55
CA GLN A 731 -24.71 -28.02 17.73
C GLN A 731 -24.69 -26.53 17.39
N LEU A 732 -24.13 -26.15 16.24
CA LEU A 732 -24.12 -24.76 15.77
C LEU A 732 -25.51 -24.31 15.28
N SER A 733 -26.27 -25.21 14.62
CA SER A 733 -27.69 -24.96 14.30
C SER A 733 -28.56 -24.85 15.55
N ALA A 734 -28.26 -25.61 16.62
CA ALA A 734 -28.97 -25.49 17.89
C ALA A 734 -28.66 -24.18 18.64
N PHE A 735 -27.52 -23.53 18.36
CA PHE A 735 -27.15 -22.23 18.90
C PHE A 735 -27.93 -21.07 18.24
N LEU A 736 -28.16 -21.14 16.92
CA LEU A 736 -28.95 -20.14 16.19
C LEU A 736 -30.46 -20.20 16.48
N ASP A 737 -30.98 -21.32 17.00
CA ASP A 737 -32.43 -21.53 17.19
C ASP A 737 -32.92 -21.37 18.66
N LEU A 738 -32.03 -21.10 19.64
CA LEU A 738 -32.40 -20.95 21.04
C LEU A 738 -32.14 -19.52 21.57
N GLN A 739 -33.20 -18.70 21.67
CA GLN A 739 -33.22 -17.45 22.44
C GLN A 739 -33.02 -17.72 23.95
N VAL A 740 -31.79 -17.95 24.39
CA VAL A 740 -31.49 -18.15 25.82
C VAL A 740 -30.69 -16.98 26.37
N GLY A 741 -31.23 -16.38 27.42
CA GLY A 741 -30.67 -15.21 28.09
C GLY A 741 -29.34 -15.44 28.82
N PRO A 742 -28.75 -14.37 29.41
CA PRO A 742 -27.30 -14.18 29.59
C PRO A 742 -26.60 -15.04 30.66
N GLN A 743 -27.23 -16.06 31.22
CA GLN A 743 -26.74 -16.72 32.44
C GLN A 743 -26.06 -18.09 32.20
N HIS A 744 -25.91 -18.54 30.95
CA HIS A 744 -25.32 -19.85 30.64
C HIS A 744 -24.16 -19.85 29.61
N ALA A 745 -23.75 -18.68 29.09
CA ALA A 745 -22.69 -18.58 28.06
C ALA A 745 -21.26 -18.88 28.59
N GLY A 746 -20.99 -18.61 29.86
CA GLY A 746 -19.63 -18.73 30.42
C GLY A 746 -19.13 -20.16 30.66
N GLY A 747 -20.02 -21.16 30.69
CA GLY A 747 -19.65 -22.56 30.89
C GLY A 747 -19.32 -23.29 29.58
N LEU A 748 -19.93 -22.89 28.46
CA LEU A 748 -19.78 -23.57 27.17
C LEU A 748 -18.60 -23.05 26.33
N ALA A 749 -18.21 -21.79 26.49
CA ALA A 749 -17.04 -21.22 25.81
C ALA A 749 -15.73 -21.95 26.20
N VAL A 750 -15.66 -22.46 27.42
CA VAL A 750 -14.50 -23.23 27.93
C VAL A 750 -14.42 -24.63 27.32
N ASP A 751 -15.56 -25.26 27.01
CA ASP A 751 -15.58 -26.57 26.33
C ASP A 751 -15.25 -26.44 24.83
N ILE A 752 -15.69 -25.36 24.16
CA ILE A 752 -15.36 -25.08 22.76
C ILE A 752 -13.85 -24.77 22.59
N LEU A 753 -13.25 -24.03 23.53
CA LEU A 753 -11.81 -23.77 23.55
C LEU A 753 -10.99 -25.05 23.82
N HIS A 754 -11.49 -25.98 24.63
CA HIS A 754 -10.84 -27.27 24.84
C HIS A 754 -10.92 -28.18 23.61
N ASP A 755 -12.05 -28.21 22.91
CA ASP A 755 -12.21 -29.01 21.69
C ASP A 755 -11.41 -28.44 20.50
N ALA A 756 -11.29 -27.10 20.39
CA ALA A 756 -10.43 -26.45 19.39
C ALA A 756 -8.94 -26.73 19.64
N ALA A 757 -8.50 -26.74 20.90
CA ALA A 757 -7.14 -27.13 21.27
C ALA A 757 -6.85 -28.61 20.98
N ALA A 758 -7.85 -29.49 21.17
CA ALA A 758 -7.73 -30.91 20.82
C ALA A 758 -7.68 -31.15 19.29
N MET A 759 -8.35 -30.31 18.49
CA MET A 759 -8.26 -30.34 17.03
C MET A 759 -6.89 -29.85 16.52
N ALA A 760 -6.32 -28.80 17.12
CA ALA A 760 -4.98 -28.32 16.78
C ALA A 760 -3.89 -29.36 17.09
N ASP A 761 -4.01 -30.09 18.21
CA ASP A 761 -3.08 -31.15 18.61
C ASP A 761 -3.19 -32.40 17.70
N ALA A 762 -4.37 -32.67 17.15
CA ALA A 762 -4.59 -33.75 16.18
C ALA A 762 -4.04 -33.44 14.78
N VAL A 763 -4.07 -32.17 14.36
CA VAL A 763 -3.49 -31.70 13.09
C VAL A 763 -1.96 -31.66 13.16
N SER A 764 -1.38 -31.39 14.32
CA SER A 764 0.08 -31.46 14.55
C SER A 764 0.66 -32.89 14.49
N HIS A 765 -0.17 -33.93 14.58
CA HIS A 765 0.27 -35.33 14.64
C HIS A 765 -0.06 -36.15 13.38
N ALA A 766 -0.70 -35.55 12.38
CA ALA A 766 -0.97 -36.12 11.05
C ALA A 766 0.05 -35.57 10.05
#